data_AF-A0A536UIA6-F1
#
_entry.id   AF-A0A536UIA6-F1
#
_cell.length_a   1.000
_cell.length_b   1.000
_cell.length_c   1.000
_cell.angle_alpha   90.00
_cell.angle_beta   90.00
_cell.angle_gamma   90.00
#
_symmetry.space_group_name_H-M   'P 1'
#
loop_
_entity.id
_entity.type
_entity.pdbx_description
1 polymer ?
#
loop_
_entity_poly.entity_id
_entity_poly.type
_entity_poly.pdbx_seq_one_letter_code
_entity_poly.pdbx_strand_id
1 'polypeptide(L)'
;AILQPRVGVSLPGTTRSRYARLFGGEPGIDPYTRAVSDVYQDVFGEGSFIGKGIYDVDAFEHVLGGRLPENRILSHDLLEGCYARSGLISDVQLFEESPTRYDADVSRRHRWMRGDWQIMAWLMPRLRWPTRQKNPLSALARWKIFDNLRRSLAPAALTLLLLLGWSVLQPAWLWTLAGLAVLYVPPLVAFVVDLLRKPESLRARQHLSAAVPSALRQLGQATLTLTCLPYEAAFSLDAVLRTLGRLWITRRRLLEWQASADVAPRVDPGGIADLLHTLKTMGFAPALALASAVGLAIWRPESLAVAWPILVLWFASPAVVWWLNRPLQRRLSAISAEQTVFLRHLARRTWAFFDTFVGAADHWLPPDNMQEHPVARIAHRTSPTNMGFSLLANLTAYDFGYITLGQLIARTSNALDTFEKMDKYQTHFYNWYDTQTLHPLRPAYVSSVDSGNLAGHLLTLRAGLQALAEETPQPARLFAGMQDTLQLLRRAVGKDGAGHPIARFEVLLANAMDAEPPLAEPGSLSTAFDGLVACAAEVLEWVVPDSAATIDVGAMTEAQRWAIALDAQCRAAQAELQLLAPAATAANGNAGWDVSALLARSTMLQHLGARAGALAEMDYGFLYDPARNLMAIGYNVDEHRRDSGHYDLLASEIRLCSFVAIAQGHAPQESWFALGRLLTTAGGEPILLSWSGSMFEYLMPMLVMPSYEYTLLDQTMRAAVERQIHYGRQRGVPWGISESGYNATDTALNYQYRAFGVPGLGLKRGLAEDLVVAPYATVMALMIDPKAACQNLQRLAGEGLTGTFGYYEAIDYTPSRVPRGQAGAVVRSFMAHHQGMSLLAIAHLLLGQPMQRRFEIDPQLQATLLLLQERVPKVVAFHPHTADRAEMRTGAGAAETP
;
A
#
# COMPACT_ATOMS: atom_id res chain seq x y z
N ALA A 1 5.50 38.56 0.40
CA ALA A 1 5.83 38.10 -0.97
C ALA A 1 5.91 36.58 -1.06
N ILE A 2 6.41 35.87 -0.04
CA ILE A 2 6.49 34.40 -0.06
C ILE A 2 5.89 33.81 1.22
N LEU A 3 4.97 32.85 1.07
CA LEU A 3 4.50 32.00 2.16
C LEU A 3 5.04 30.58 1.95
N GLN A 4 5.91 30.13 2.85
CA GLN A 4 6.50 28.81 2.78
C GLN A 4 5.65 27.80 3.56
N PRO A 5 5.13 26.74 2.91
CA PRO A 5 4.49 25.64 3.63
C PRO A 5 5.51 24.83 4.41
N ARG A 6 5.03 24.13 5.44
CA ARG A 6 5.81 23.12 6.13
C ARG A 6 6.19 22.01 5.15
N VAL A 7 7.47 21.66 5.05
CA VAL A 7 7.89 20.52 4.24
C VAL A 7 7.90 19.26 5.09
N GLY A 8 7.00 18.33 4.77
CA GLY A 8 6.95 16.97 5.32
C GLY A 8 7.73 15.98 4.45
N VAL A 9 8.09 14.85 5.04
CA VAL A 9 8.73 13.75 4.30
C VAL A 9 7.67 12.73 3.90
N SER A 10 7.64 12.36 2.62
CA SER A 10 6.72 11.33 2.13
C SER A 10 7.11 9.93 2.62
N LEU A 11 6.11 9.11 2.89
CA LEU A 11 6.30 7.78 3.47
C LEU A 11 6.96 6.78 2.51
N PRO A 12 6.54 6.70 1.22
CA PRO A 12 7.13 5.75 0.25
C PRO A 12 8.64 5.92 0.02
N GLY A 13 9.21 7.11 0.24
CA GLY A 13 10.65 7.35 0.11
C GLY A 13 11.46 6.84 1.32
N THR A 14 10.92 6.99 2.53
CA THR A 14 11.66 6.69 3.78
C THR A 14 11.84 5.22 4.10
N THR A 15 11.02 4.35 3.52
CA THR A 15 11.04 2.91 3.80
C THR A 15 11.88 2.11 2.80
N ARG A 16 12.40 2.75 1.75
CA ARG A 16 13.11 2.09 0.64
C ARG A 16 14.51 1.60 0.98
N SER A 17 15.20 2.16 1.98
CA SER A 17 16.54 1.73 2.41
C SER A 17 16.78 1.97 3.89
N ARG A 18 17.85 1.38 4.45
CA ARG A 18 18.25 1.66 5.83
C ARG A 18 18.73 3.11 6.00
N TYR A 19 19.39 3.66 4.99
CA TYR A 19 19.77 5.07 4.97
C TYR A 19 18.54 5.98 5.09
N ALA A 20 17.51 5.72 4.27
CA ALA A 20 16.26 6.47 4.26
C ALA A 20 15.50 6.36 5.59
N ARG A 21 15.59 5.23 6.30
CA ARG A 21 15.03 5.10 7.66
C ARG A 21 15.78 5.90 8.72
N LEU A 22 17.10 6.00 8.56
CA LEU A 22 17.96 6.68 9.52
C LEU A 22 17.90 8.20 9.34
N PHE A 23 17.91 8.69 8.10
CA PHE A 23 17.92 10.13 7.75
C PHE A 23 16.58 10.69 7.29
N GLY A 24 15.63 9.82 6.94
CA GLY A 24 14.24 10.22 6.74
C GLY A 24 13.71 10.81 8.04
N GLY A 25 13.09 11.98 7.92
CA GLY A 25 12.32 12.58 9.00
C GLY A 25 11.19 11.66 9.46
N GLU A 26 10.31 12.14 10.34
CA GLU A 26 9.10 11.39 10.66
C GLU A 26 8.17 11.39 9.44
N PRO A 27 7.97 10.26 8.76
CA PRO A 27 7.18 10.24 7.55
C PRO A 27 5.68 10.17 7.87
N GLY A 28 4.87 10.66 6.93
CA GLY A 28 3.41 10.57 7.01
C GLY A 28 2.72 11.77 7.68
N ILE A 29 1.38 11.71 7.69
CA ILE A 29 0.51 12.74 8.28
C ILE A 29 0.48 12.57 9.80
N ASP A 30 0.60 13.68 10.51
CA ASP A 30 0.32 13.77 11.94
C ASP A 30 -1.02 14.47 12.22
N PRO A 31 -2.09 13.75 12.56
CA PRO A 31 -3.38 14.38 12.82
C PRO A 31 -3.39 15.20 14.13
N TYR A 32 -2.40 15.01 15.02
CA TYR A 32 -2.39 15.61 16.36
C TYR A 32 -1.60 16.93 16.46
N THR A 33 -0.73 17.26 15.51
CA THR A 33 0.08 18.50 15.54
C THR A 33 -0.29 19.43 14.40
N ARG A 34 -1.10 20.45 14.68
CA ARG A 34 -1.58 21.43 13.68
C ARG A 34 -0.70 22.67 13.52
N ALA A 35 0.12 23.00 14.53
CA ALA A 35 1.04 24.13 14.47
C ALA A 35 2.41 23.72 15.00
N VAL A 36 3.46 24.04 14.25
CA VAL A 36 4.86 23.81 14.63
C VAL A 36 5.55 25.15 14.71
N SER A 37 6.24 25.38 15.83
CA SER A 37 7.05 26.57 16.07
C SER A 37 8.23 26.62 15.10
N ASP A 38 8.48 27.79 14.50
CA ASP A 38 9.72 28.09 13.80
C ASP A 38 10.45 29.20 14.55
N VAL A 39 11.67 28.90 14.98
CA VAL A 39 12.46 29.82 15.82
C VAL A 39 12.68 31.16 15.12
N TYR A 40 12.86 31.19 13.80
CA TYR A 40 13.09 32.45 13.11
C TYR A 40 11.81 33.30 13.03
N GLN A 41 10.68 32.67 12.75
CA GLN A 41 9.39 33.35 12.73
C GLN A 41 8.95 33.80 14.12
N ASP A 42 9.04 32.93 15.12
CA ASP A 42 8.53 33.21 16.46
C ASP A 42 9.36 34.26 17.19
N VAL A 43 10.68 34.29 16.97
CA VAL A 43 11.59 35.23 17.64
C VAL A 43 11.82 36.50 16.82
N PHE A 44 11.89 36.41 15.48
CA PHE A 44 12.28 37.53 14.62
C PHE A 44 11.19 37.98 13.63
N GLY A 45 10.04 37.30 13.58
CA GLY A 45 8.94 37.64 12.66
C GLY A 45 9.21 37.30 11.18
N GLU A 46 10.25 36.52 10.88
CA GLU A 46 10.66 36.20 9.51
C GLU A 46 11.05 34.72 9.40
N GLY A 47 10.39 33.96 8.52
CA GLY A 47 10.74 32.58 8.18
C GLY A 47 11.99 32.45 7.31
N SER A 48 12.36 31.23 6.95
CA SER A 48 13.50 30.93 6.06
C SER A 48 13.03 30.23 4.80
N PHE A 49 13.27 30.84 3.63
CA PHE A 49 12.85 30.27 2.36
C PHE A 49 13.76 29.12 1.92
N ILE A 50 13.19 27.98 1.57
CA ILE A 50 13.90 26.74 1.17
C ILE A 50 13.57 26.30 -0.26
N GLY A 51 13.05 27.20 -1.09
CA GLY A 51 12.79 26.95 -2.51
C GLY A 51 11.39 26.44 -2.83
N LYS A 52 10.48 26.40 -1.84
CA LYS A 52 9.08 25.98 -2.01
C LYS A 52 8.16 26.93 -1.27
N GLY A 53 7.23 27.55 -1.98
CA GLY A 53 6.34 28.55 -1.40
C GLY A 53 5.22 28.97 -2.32
N ILE A 54 4.22 29.63 -1.73
CA ILE A 54 3.15 30.35 -2.42
C ILE A 54 3.64 31.79 -2.60
N TYR A 55 3.58 32.28 -3.84
CA TYR A 55 4.14 33.58 -4.23
C TYR A 55 3.05 34.59 -4.49
N ASP A 56 3.26 35.81 -3.98
CA ASP A 56 2.71 37.02 -4.59
C ASP A 56 3.69 37.44 -5.68
N VAL A 57 3.33 37.17 -6.93
CA VAL A 57 4.23 37.33 -8.09
C VAL A 57 4.64 38.78 -8.26
N ASP A 58 3.72 39.73 -8.14
CA ASP A 58 4.00 41.16 -8.31
C ASP A 58 4.95 41.66 -7.21
N ALA A 59 4.71 41.28 -5.95
CA ALA A 59 5.58 41.65 -4.85
C ALA A 59 6.97 40.99 -4.97
N PHE A 60 7.03 39.74 -5.42
CA PHE A 60 8.29 39.03 -5.63
C PHE A 60 9.11 39.68 -6.74
N GLU A 61 8.51 39.96 -7.90
CA GLU A 61 9.16 40.64 -9.02
C GLU A 61 9.61 42.05 -8.65
N HIS A 62 8.77 42.82 -7.94
CA HIS A 62 9.12 44.16 -7.50
C HIS A 62 10.34 44.17 -6.57
N VAL A 63 10.45 43.18 -5.68
CA VAL A 63 11.53 43.11 -4.71
C VAL A 63 12.83 42.55 -5.31
N LEU A 64 12.75 41.55 -6.20
CA LEU A 64 13.93 40.86 -6.74
C LEU A 64 14.38 41.36 -8.12
N GLY A 65 13.53 42.08 -8.85
CA GLY A 65 13.81 42.60 -10.18
C GLY A 65 15.17 43.28 -10.28
N GLY A 66 16.04 42.74 -11.14
CA GLY A 66 17.40 43.27 -11.38
C GLY A 66 18.38 43.18 -10.21
N ARG A 67 18.04 42.51 -9.09
CA ARG A 67 18.91 42.44 -7.91
C ARG A 67 19.90 41.29 -7.93
N LEU A 68 19.58 40.20 -8.63
CA LEU A 68 20.43 39.02 -8.73
C LEU A 68 21.24 39.05 -10.03
N PRO A 69 22.55 38.73 -9.99
CA PRO A 69 23.36 38.61 -11.20
C PRO A 69 22.94 37.38 -12.03
N GLU A 70 22.78 37.59 -13.33
CA GLU A 70 22.48 36.52 -14.27
C GLU A 70 23.56 35.43 -14.27
N ASN A 71 23.14 34.17 -14.40
CA ASN A 71 24.00 33.02 -14.62
C ASN A 71 25.10 32.79 -13.57
N ARG A 72 24.92 33.29 -12.34
CA ARG A 72 25.92 33.24 -11.28
C ARG A 72 25.53 32.40 -10.06
N ILE A 73 24.26 32.39 -9.68
CA ILE A 73 23.79 31.79 -8.43
C ILE A 73 23.08 30.46 -8.73
N LEU A 74 23.64 29.36 -8.23
CA LEU A 74 23.17 27.99 -8.42
C LEU A 74 22.00 27.63 -7.51
N SER A 75 21.97 28.18 -6.30
CA SER A 75 20.83 28.06 -5.37
C SER A 75 20.56 29.45 -4.81
N HIS A 76 19.39 29.98 -5.15
CA HIS A 76 18.97 31.34 -4.81
C HIS A 76 17.94 31.38 -3.68
N ASP A 77 17.41 30.23 -3.26
CA ASP A 77 16.32 30.09 -2.28
C ASP A 77 16.53 30.95 -1.03
N LEU A 78 17.64 30.77 -0.32
CA LEU A 78 17.91 31.55 0.89
C LEU A 78 17.96 33.06 0.61
N LEU A 79 18.59 33.45 -0.51
CA LEU A 79 18.79 34.84 -0.87
C LEU A 79 17.48 35.52 -1.27
N GLU A 80 16.64 34.84 -2.04
CA GLU A 80 15.29 35.27 -2.38
C GLU A 80 14.45 35.47 -1.12
N GLY A 81 14.48 34.52 -0.19
CA GLY A 81 13.83 34.66 1.12
C GLY A 81 14.33 35.85 1.92
N CYS A 82 15.63 36.14 1.86
CA CYS A 82 16.22 37.29 2.56
C CYS A 82 15.81 38.65 1.94
N TYR A 83 15.53 38.69 0.64
CA TYR A 83 15.05 39.90 -0.04
C TYR A 83 13.54 40.06 0.09
N ALA A 84 12.78 39.04 -0.32
CA ALA A 84 11.33 39.05 -0.41
C ALA A 84 10.64 38.97 0.95
N ARG A 85 11.37 38.51 1.99
CA ARG A 85 10.86 38.05 3.28
C ARG A 85 9.85 36.93 3.13
N SER A 86 10.15 35.79 3.76
CA SER A 86 9.27 34.63 3.77
C SER A 86 8.59 34.51 5.12
N GLY A 87 7.30 34.17 5.13
CA GLY A 87 6.60 33.67 6.32
C GLY A 87 6.37 32.17 6.18
N LEU A 88 6.54 31.40 7.25
CA LEU A 88 6.10 30.02 7.37
C LEU A 88 4.58 30.00 7.61
N ILE A 89 3.87 29.20 6.81
CA ILE A 89 2.49 28.78 7.07
C ILE A 89 2.54 27.37 7.66
N SER A 90 2.28 27.26 8.96
CA SER A 90 2.47 26.02 9.71
C SER A 90 1.34 24.99 9.51
N ASP A 91 0.20 25.45 8.99
CA ASP A 91 -1.03 24.72 8.74
C ASP A 91 -1.11 24.09 7.34
N VAL A 92 -0.26 24.54 6.40
CA VAL A 92 -0.14 23.93 5.06
C VAL A 92 1.13 23.07 5.01
N GLN A 93 0.96 21.78 4.67
CA GLN A 93 2.06 20.83 4.55
C GLN A 93 2.26 20.39 3.10
N LEU A 94 3.50 20.46 2.63
CA LEU A 94 3.94 19.96 1.33
C LEU A 94 4.84 18.75 1.55
N PHE A 95 4.53 17.61 0.93
CA PHE A 95 5.32 16.40 1.07
C PHE A 95 6.40 16.31 -0.02
N GLU A 96 7.62 15.94 0.36
CA GLU A 96 8.73 15.67 -0.54
C GLU A 96 9.36 14.30 -0.24
N GLU A 97 9.84 13.62 -1.29
CA GLU A 97 10.64 12.42 -1.13
C GLU A 97 12.02 12.75 -0.54
N SER A 98 12.38 12.05 0.55
CA SER A 98 13.75 12.09 1.07
C SER A 98 14.70 11.25 0.21
N PRO A 99 16.00 11.61 0.13
CA PRO A 99 16.99 10.78 -0.55
C PRO A 99 16.99 9.35 -0.02
N THR A 100 16.86 8.38 -0.91
CA THR A 100 16.84 6.95 -0.54
C THR A 100 18.25 6.39 -0.35
N ARG A 101 19.28 7.09 -0.80
CA ARG A 101 20.69 6.66 -0.71
C ARG A 101 21.59 7.82 -0.32
N TYR A 102 22.71 7.49 0.33
CA TYR A 102 23.71 8.43 0.81
C TYR A 102 24.41 9.19 -0.32
N ASP A 103 24.66 8.55 -1.47
CA ASP A 103 25.27 9.20 -2.64
C ASP A 103 24.37 10.31 -3.21
N ALA A 104 23.06 10.05 -3.31
CA ALA A 104 22.07 11.05 -3.71
C ALA A 104 22.00 12.23 -2.71
N ASP A 105 22.08 11.97 -1.40
CA ASP A 105 22.16 13.02 -0.38
C ASP A 105 23.44 13.87 -0.50
N VAL A 106 24.59 13.23 -0.67
CA VAL A 106 25.88 13.91 -0.86
C VAL A 106 25.85 14.81 -2.09
N SER A 107 25.30 14.34 -3.23
CA SER A 107 25.14 15.17 -4.42
C SER A 107 24.24 16.38 -4.18
N ARG A 108 23.15 16.22 -3.41
CA ARG A 108 22.25 17.32 -3.02
C ARG A 108 22.96 18.34 -2.14
N ARG A 109 23.65 17.88 -1.08
CA ARG A 109 24.43 18.73 -0.15
C ARG A 109 25.57 19.45 -0.84
N HIS A 110 26.31 18.78 -1.74
CA HIS A 110 27.38 19.38 -2.53
C HIS A 110 26.87 20.54 -3.38
N ARG A 111 25.72 20.36 -4.05
CA ARG A 111 25.06 21.42 -4.82
C ARG A 111 24.68 22.62 -3.94
N TRP A 112 24.08 22.37 -2.78
CA TRP A 112 23.68 23.43 -1.84
C TRP A 112 24.88 24.21 -1.32
N MET A 113 25.94 23.52 -0.88
CA MET A 113 27.20 24.15 -0.47
C MET A 113 27.78 25.04 -1.57
N ARG A 114 27.79 24.58 -2.83
CA ARG A 114 28.24 25.42 -3.95
C ARG A 114 27.40 26.69 -4.08
N GLY A 115 26.08 26.59 -3.97
CA GLY A 115 25.17 27.75 -3.98
C GLY A 115 25.43 28.73 -2.83
N ASP A 116 25.58 28.21 -1.59
CA ASP A 116 25.87 29.02 -0.40
C ASP A 116 27.17 29.85 -0.58
N TRP A 117 28.22 29.22 -1.11
CA TRP A 117 29.51 29.92 -1.35
C TRP A 117 29.44 30.93 -2.49
N GLN A 118 28.52 30.80 -3.45
CA GLN A 118 28.28 31.79 -4.50
C GLN A 118 27.68 33.09 -3.97
N ILE A 119 26.89 33.01 -2.89
CA ILE A 119 26.27 34.17 -2.25
C ILE A 119 27.11 34.77 -1.13
N MET A 120 28.35 34.30 -0.90
CA MET A 120 29.25 34.85 0.14
C MET A 120 29.47 36.37 0.04
N ALA A 121 29.41 36.94 -1.17
CA ALA A 121 29.54 38.39 -1.37
C ALA A 121 28.47 39.21 -0.61
N TRP A 122 27.32 38.61 -0.30
CA TRP A 122 26.23 39.22 0.46
C TRP A 122 26.46 39.29 1.97
N LEU A 123 27.61 38.82 2.47
CA LEU A 123 28.06 39.12 3.83
C LEU A 123 28.67 40.53 3.95
N MET A 124 29.14 41.09 2.83
CA MET A 124 29.84 42.37 2.83
C MET A 124 28.89 43.54 3.11
N PRO A 125 29.32 44.60 3.81
CA PRO A 125 28.49 45.79 4.08
C PRO A 125 28.07 46.56 2.82
N ARG A 126 28.79 46.39 1.71
CA ARG A 126 28.51 47.01 0.42
C ARG A 126 28.57 45.97 -0.69
N LEU A 127 27.53 45.92 -1.50
CA LEU A 127 27.44 45.07 -2.69
C LEU A 127 28.01 45.82 -3.89
N ARG A 128 28.54 45.09 -4.86
CA ARG A 128 29.08 45.64 -6.12
C ARG A 128 28.14 45.49 -7.31
N TRP A 129 26.95 44.90 -7.12
CA TRP A 129 25.99 44.57 -8.16
C TRP A 129 24.56 44.99 -7.77
N PRO A 130 23.73 45.47 -8.72
CA PRO A 130 24.08 45.91 -10.09
C PRO A 130 24.92 47.20 -10.10
N THR A 131 24.82 48.01 -9.03
CA THR A 131 25.67 49.16 -8.75
C THR A 131 26.23 49.07 -7.34
N ARG A 132 27.23 49.88 -7.00
CA ARG A 132 27.84 49.86 -5.66
C ARG A 132 26.89 50.47 -4.64
N GLN A 133 26.14 49.62 -3.95
CA GLN A 133 25.16 50.04 -2.96
C GLN A 133 25.45 49.46 -1.57
N LYS A 134 24.87 50.09 -0.54
CA LYS A 134 24.83 49.49 0.80
C LYS A 134 24.07 48.17 0.71
N ASN A 135 24.56 47.14 1.40
CA ASN A 135 23.88 45.86 1.42
C ASN A 135 22.48 46.02 2.04
N PRO A 136 21.40 45.71 1.31
CA PRO A 136 20.03 45.87 1.79
C PRO A 136 19.61 44.75 2.77
N LEU A 137 20.41 43.70 2.91
CA LEU A 137 20.10 42.58 3.80
C LEU A 137 20.24 42.97 5.28
N SER A 138 19.30 42.49 6.09
CA SER A 138 19.31 42.65 7.54
C SER A 138 20.52 41.97 8.20
N ALA A 139 20.78 42.28 9.48
CA ALA A 139 21.80 41.56 10.25
C ALA A 139 21.46 40.06 10.37
N LEU A 140 20.18 39.73 10.53
CA LEU A 140 19.70 38.35 10.59
C LEU A 140 19.91 37.61 9.27
N ALA A 141 19.58 38.22 8.13
CA ALA A 141 19.81 37.62 6.81
C ALA A 141 21.30 37.33 6.56
N ARG A 142 22.19 38.25 6.93
CA ARG A 142 23.64 38.03 6.84
C ARG A 142 24.12 36.94 7.81
N TRP A 143 23.52 36.83 8.99
CA TRP A 143 23.80 35.72 9.90
C TRP A 143 23.40 34.36 9.32
N LYS A 144 22.20 34.26 8.70
CA LYS A 144 21.76 33.02 8.02
C LYS A 144 22.76 32.57 6.96
N ILE A 145 23.23 33.50 6.11
CA ILE A 145 24.27 33.22 5.10
C ILE A 145 25.58 32.77 5.76
N PHE A 146 26.03 33.48 6.80
CA PHE A 146 27.27 33.15 7.50
C PHE A 146 27.22 31.76 8.16
N ASP A 147 26.10 31.41 8.79
CA ASP A 147 25.92 30.12 9.43
C ASP A 147 25.95 28.97 8.42
N ASN A 148 25.37 29.11 7.22
CA ASN A 148 25.50 28.12 6.15
C ASN A 148 26.97 27.90 5.74
N LEU A 149 27.73 28.97 5.53
CA LEU A 149 29.16 28.87 5.20
C LEU A 149 29.95 28.18 6.33
N ARG A 150 29.69 28.57 7.59
CA ARG A 150 30.30 27.96 8.78
C ARG A 150 29.99 26.47 8.87
N ARG A 151 28.73 26.07 8.69
CA ARG A 151 28.30 24.65 8.71
C ARG A 151 29.02 23.83 7.65
N SER A 152 29.24 24.39 6.46
CA SER A 152 29.96 23.68 5.38
C SER A 152 31.43 23.38 5.71
N LEU A 153 32.05 24.16 6.61
CA LEU A 153 33.43 23.96 7.06
C LEU A 153 33.55 23.04 8.28
N ALA A 154 32.45 22.74 8.97
CA ALA A 154 32.47 21.95 10.20
C ALA A 154 33.08 20.55 10.02
N PRO A 155 32.74 19.75 8.97
CA PRO A 155 33.34 18.42 8.80
C PRO A 155 34.87 18.46 8.65
N ALA A 156 35.38 19.44 7.90
CA ALA A 156 36.82 19.65 7.73
C ALA A 156 37.50 20.10 9.03
N ALA A 157 36.86 21.02 9.77
CA ALA A 157 37.37 21.49 11.06
C ALA A 157 37.41 20.36 12.11
N LEU A 158 36.37 19.53 12.21
CA LEU A 158 36.35 18.38 13.12
C LEU A 158 37.39 17.32 12.72
N THR A 159 37.53 17.02 11.43
CA THR A 159 38.56 16.09 10.94
C THR A 159 39.96 16.60 11.33
N LEU A 160 40.22 17.88 11.07
CA LEU A 160 41.49 18.51 11.42
C LEU A 160 41.72 18.54 12.94
N LEU A 161 40.68 18.82 13.74
CA LEU A 161 40.75 18.81 15.20
C LEU A 161 41.19 17.44 15.73
N LEU A 162 40.61 16.36 15.21
CA LEU A 162 40.97 14.99 15.60
C LEU A 162 42.41 14.66 15.19
N LEU A 163 42.79 14.96 13.95
CA LEU A 163 44.15 14.72 13.46
C LEU A 163 45.20 15.50 14.25
N LEU A 164 44.96 16.79 14.52
CA LEU A 164 45.85 17.62 15.35
C LEU A 164 45.84 17.15 16.81
N GLY A 165 44.69 16.73 17.33
CA GLY A 165 44.51 16.13 18.64
C GLY A 165 45.35 14.87 18.84
N TRP A 166 45.47 14.04 17.82
CA TRP A 166 46.27 12.81 17.91
C TRP A 166 47.76 13.03 17.64
N SER A 167 48.12 14.02 16.82
CA SER A 167 49.50 14.21 16.37
C SER A 167 50.27 15.27 17.17
N VAL A 168 49.63 16.39 17.51
CA VAL A 168 50.30 17.59 18.03
C VAL A 168 49.80 17.95 19.43
N LEU A 169 48.48 17.98 19.65
CA LEU A 169 47.88 18.55 20.85
C LEU A 169 47.75 17.50 21.97
N GLN A 170 48.34 17.76 23.13
CA GLN A 170 48.32 16.83 24.26
C GLN A 170 47.33 17.26 25.35
N PRO A 171 46.64 16.32 26.03
CA PRO A 171 46.63 14.88 25.78
C PRO A 171 45.63 14.46 24.68
N ALA A 172 45.97 13.45 23.87
CA ALA A 172 45.16 13.03 22.70
C ALA A 172 43.72 12.58 23.03
N TRP A 173 43.51 11.99 24.22
CA TRP A 173 42.18 11.58 24.68
C TRP A 173 41.23 12.76 24.89
N LEU A 174 41.75 13.92 25.30
CA LEU A 174 40.93 15.11 25.56
C LEU A 174 40.35 15.66 24.25
N TRP A 175 41.15 15.72 23.19
CA TRP A 175 40.72 16.20 21.88
C TRP A 175 39.80 15.21 21.17
N THR A 176 40.02 13.91 21.39
CA THR A 176 39.08 12.87 20.95
C THR A 176 37.73 13.05 21.64
N LEU A 177 37.72 13.24 22.96
CA LEU A 177 36.50 13.50 23.72
C LEU A 177 35.81 14.78 23.27
N ALA A 178 36.56 15.86 23.01
CA ALA A 178 36.01 17.11 22.50
C ALA A 178 35.33 16.94 21.13
N GLY A 179 35.97 16.23 20.20
CA GLY A 179 35.39 15.91 18.89
C GLY A 179 34.11 15.07 19.00
N LEU A 180 34.11 14.06 19.88
CA LEU A 180 32.93 13.25 20.16
C LEU A 180 31.83 14.08 20.83
N ALA A 181 32.17 14.96 21.77
CA ALA A 181 31.20 15.80 22.47
C ALA A 181 30.41 16.70 21.50
N VAL A 182 31.07 17.26 20.48
CA VAL A 182 30.40 18.07 19.45
C VAL A 182 29.30 17.29 18.71
N LEU A 183 29.48 15.98 18.51
CA LEU A 183 28.52 15.13 17.78
C LEU A 183 27.46 14.52 18.70
N TYR A 184 27.84 14.06 19.88
CA TYR A 184 26.98 13.23 20.74
C TYR A 184 26.29 13.99 21.88
N VAL A 185 26.82 15.14 22.34
CA VAL A 185 26.15 15.91 23.41
C VAL A 185 24.76 16.40 22.99
N PRO A 186 24.57 17.00 21.79
CA PRO A 186 23.24 17.48 21.38
C PRO A 186 22.14 16.40 21.41
N PRO A 187 22.29 15.21 20.80
CA PRO A 187 21.25 14.18 20.85
C PRO A 187 21.07 13.58 22.26
N LEU A 188 22.13 13.54 23.08
CA LEU A 188 22.01 13.12 24.49
C LEU A 188 21.19 14.11 25.31
N VAL A 189 21.43 15.42 25.14
CA VAL A 189 20.63 16.46 25.80
C VAL A 189 19.18 16.40 25.34
N ALA A 190 18.93 16.24 24.03
CA ALA A 190 17.58 16.09 23.49
C ALA A 190 16.87 14.88 24.12
N PHE A 191 17.54 13.73 24.20
CA PHE A 191 16.99 12.54 24.85
C PHE A 191 16.68 12.74 26.33
N VAL A 192 17.57 13.41 27.08
CA VAL A 192 17.31 13.74 28.50
C VAL A 192 16.10 14.66 28.63
N VAL A 193 15.98 15.68 27.78
CA VAL A 193 14.82 16.58 27.77
C VAL A 193 13.54 15.82 27.46
N ASP A 194 13.54 14.94 26.46
CA ASP A 194 12.38 14.10 26.09
C ASP A 194 12.00 13.16 27.23
N LEU A 195 12.98 12.59 27.94
CA LEU A 195 12.73 11.72 29.09
C LEU A 195 12.11 12.50 30.26
N LEU A 196 12.58 13.72 30.53
CA LEU A 196 12.08 14.58 31.60
C LEU A 196 10.70 15.16 31.29
N ARG A 197 10.38 15.42 30.02
CA ARG A 197 9.06 15.94 29.58
C ARG A 197 8.04 14.81 29.35
N LYS A 198 7.88 13.92 30.34
CA LYS A 198 6.87 12.85 30.29
C LYS A 198 5.44 13.44 30.37
N PRO A 199 4.55 13.20 29.40
CA PRO A 199 3.15 13.58 29.52
C PRO A 199 2.47 12.86 30.70
N GLU A 200 1.55 13.54 31.39
CA GLU A 200 0.82 12.97 32.54
C GLU A 200 -0.01 11.74 32.16
N SER A 201 -0.54 11.72 30.94
CA SER A 201 -1.41 10.67 30.40
C SER A 201 -0.72 9.34 30.05
N LEU A 202 0.62 9.29 30.00
CA LEU A 202 1.37 8.08 29.61
C LEU A 202 1.96 7.33 30.81
N ARG A 203 1.91 5.99 30.76
CA ARG A 203 2.67 5.13 31.68
C ARG A 203 4.16 5.23 31.37
N ALA A 204 5.03 5.12 32.38
CA ALA A 204 6.47 5.25 32.23
C ALA A 204 7.07 4.28 31.19
N ARG A 205 6.59 3.02 31.15
CA ARG A 205 7.03 2.04 30.15
C ARG A 205 6.70 2.47 28.71
N GLN A 206 5.54 3.07 28.49
CA GLN A 206 5.09 3.54 27.18
C GLN A 206 5.85 4.78 26.72
N HIS A 207 6.14 5.70 27.64
CA HIS A 207 7.01 6.85 27.36
C HIS A 207 8.42 6.38 26.95
N LEU A 208 8.97 5.41 27.67
CA LEU A 208 10.29 4.86 27.37
C LEU A 208 10.32 4.14 26.00
N SER A 209 9.30 3.34 25.68
CA SER A 209 9.21 2.68 24.37
C SER A 209 9.09 3.66 23.21
N ALA A 210 8.54 4.87 23.42
CA ALA A 210 8.47 5.91 22.41
C ALA A 210 9.75 6.76 22.31
N ALA A 211 10.39 7.08 23.43
CA ALA A 211 11.58 7.94 23.49
C ALA A 211 12.85 7.24 23.01
N VAL A 212 13.04 5.96 23.34
CA VAL A 212 14.26 5.20 23.02
C VAL A 212 14.51 5.09 21.50
N PRO A 213 13.53 4.72 20.65
CA PRO A 213 13.76 4.65 19.20
C PRO A 213 14.17 6.00 18.57
N SER A 214 13.65 7.12 19.08
CA SER A 214 14.04 8.46 18.64
C SER A 214 15.51 8.74 18.96
N ALA A 215 15.91 8.46 20.20
CA ALA A 215 17.30 8.64 20.64
C ALA A 215 18.28 7.74 19.88
N LEU A 216 17.93 6.46 19.68
CA LEU A 216 18.74 5.54 18.90
C LEU A 216 18.92 6.01 17.45
N ARG A 217 17.89 6.62 16.85
CA ARG A 217 17.99 7.21 15.51
C ARG A 217 18.97 8.38 15.49
N GLN A 218 18.84 9.33 16.40
CA GLN A 218 19.74 10.50 16.47
C GLN A 218 21.20 10.11 16.76
N LEU A 219 21.40 9.14 17.66
CA LEU A 219 22.72 8.57 17.93
C LEU A 219 23.29 7.84 16.70
N GLY A 220 22.44 7.10 15.98
CA GLY A 220 22.81 6.46 14.72
C GLY A 220 23.23 7.46 13.64
N GLN A 221 22.53 8.60 13.52
CA GLN A 221 22.91 9.70 12.61
C GLN A 221 24.27 10.29 13.00
N ALA A 222 24.49 10.60 14.28
CA ALA A 222 25.77 11.11 14.77
C ALA A 222 26.92 10.13 14.52
N THR A 223 26.66 8.82 14.69
CA THR A 223 27.63 7.75 14.43
C THR A 223 27.95 7.66 12.95
N LEU A 224 26.97 7.76 12.05
CA LEU A 224 27.23 7.76 10.62
C LEU A 224 28.01 9.01 10.19
N THR A 225 27.68 10.19 10.73
CA THR A 225 28.45 11.41 10.49
C THR A 225 29.91 11.25 10.94
N LEU A 226 30.18 10.66 12.11
CA LEU A 226 31.54 10.37 12.56
C LEU A 226 32.26 9.39 11.62
N THR A 227 31.55 8.35 11.17
CA THR A 227 32.07 7.29 10.29
C THR A 227 32.46 7.86 8.93
N CYS A 228 31.62 8.72 8.36
CA CYS A 228 31.83 9.35 7.06
C CYS A 228 32.59 10.68 7.13
N LEU A 229 33.05 11.11 8.31
CA LEU A 229 33.59 12.45 8.55
C LEU A 229 34.71 12.87 7.57
N PRO A 230 35.71 12.03 7.25
CA PRO A 230 36.74 12.41 6.26
C PRO A 230 36.18 12.59 4.85
N TYR A 231 35.20 11.77 4.47
CA TYR A 231 34.55 11.89 3.18
C TYR A 231 33.68 13.15 3.13
N GLU A 232 32.96 13.46 4.22
CA GLU A 232 32.23 14.72 4.36
C GLU A 232 33.16 15.95 4.26
N ALA A 233 34.32 15.90 4.91
CA ALA A 233 35.34 16.94 4.78
C ALA A 233 35.80 17.09 3.32
N ALA A 234 36.08 15.99 2.63
CA ALA A 234 36.58 16.01 1.26
C ALA A 234 35.58 16.63 0.27
N PHE A 235 34.32 16.17 0.25
CA PHE A 235 33.35 16.72 -0.69
C PHE A 235 32.94 18.15 -0.32
N SER A 236 32.92 18.50 0.97
CA SER A 236 32.63 19.88 1.40
C SER A 236 33.73 20.83 0.93
N LEU A 237 35.00 20.46 1.12
CA LEU A 237 36.13 21.23 0.63
C LEU A 237 36.18 21.31 -0.89
N ASP A 238 35.86 20.22 -1.62
CA ASP A 238 35.72 20.27 -3.08
C ASP A 238 34.64 21.29 -3.48
N ALA A 239 33.47 21.27 -2.85
CA ALA A 239 32.40 22.23 -3.13
C ALA A 239 32.86 23.69 -2.92
N VAL A 240 33.55 23.96 -1.80
CA VAL A 240 34.10 25.29 -1.49
C VAL A 240 35.16 25.71 -2.51
N LEU A 241 36.22 24.92 -2.67
CA LEU A 241 37.37 25.26 -3.51
C LEU A 241 36.99 25.38 -4.98
N ARG A 242 36.14 24.46 -5.48
CA ARG A 242 35.61 24.51 -6.84
C ARG A 242 34.78 25.77 -7.06
N THR A 243 33.98 26.18 -6.09
CA THR A 243 33.15 27.39 -6.18
C THR A 243 34.02 28.65 -6.18
N LEU A 244 34.97 28.76 -5.26
CA LEU A 244 35.89 29.90 -5.21
C LEU A 244 36.74 30.01 -6.49
N GLY A 245 37.27 28.88 -6.98
CA GLY A 245 37.97 28.82 -8.26
C GLY A 245 37.10 29.25 -9.43
N ARG A 246 35.83 28.86 -9.46
CA ARG A 246 34.89 29.29 -10.51
C ARG A 246 34.50 30.76 -10.39
N LEU A 247 34.34 31.31 -9.19
CA LEU A 247 33.96 32.71 -9.01
C LEU A 247 35.09 33.67 -9.33
N TRP A 248 36.31 33.35 -8.90
CA TRP A 248 37.44 34.29 -8.95
C TRP A 248 38.40 34.04 -10.10
N ILE A 249 38.56 32.78 -10.54
CA ILE A 249 39.55 32.41 -11.55
C ILE A 249 38.87 32.12 -12.89
N THR A 250 38.03 31.09 -12.98
CA THR A 250 37.60 30.56 -14.28
C THR A 250 36.35 31.23 -14.85
N ARG A 251 35.42 31.68 -14.00
CA ARG A 251 34.10 32.26 -14.36
C ARG A 251 33.28 31.43 -15.35
N ARG A 252 33.51 30.11 -15.39
CA ARG A 252 32.82 29.16 -16.28
C ARG A 252 32.06 28.12 -15.45
N ARG A 253 30.96 27.60 -16.01
CA ARG A 253 30.16 26.52 -15.40
C ARG A 253 29.68 26.84 -13.97
N LEU A 254 29.29 28.10 -13.73
CA LEU A 254 28.79 28.54 -12.42
C LEU A 254 27.46 27.86 -12.05
N LEU A 255 26.64 27.54 -13.05
CA LEU A 255 25.36 26.86 -12.90
C LEU A 255 25.42 25.34 -13.19
N GLU A 256 26.61 24.74 -13.18
CA GLU A 256 26.71 23.30 -13.47
C GLU A 256 25.90 22.48 -12.46
N TRP A 257 24.85 21.86 -12.99
CA TRP A 257 23.91 21.04 -12.27
C TRP A 257 23.74 19.71 -12.98
N GLN A 258 23.64 18.64 -12.20
CA GLN A 258 23.21 17.32 -12.63
C GLN A 258 22.00 16.98 -11.77
N ALA A 259 20.91 16.49 -12.38
CA ALA A 259 19.78 16.02 -11.60
C ALA A 259 20.22 14.81 -10.78
N SER A 260 19.74 14.71 -9.54
CA SER A 260 20.09 13.57 -8.66
C SER A 260 19.65 12.22 -9.25
N ALA A 261 18.62 12.23 -10.10
CA ALA A 261 18.18 11.06 -10.88
C ALA A 261 19.21 10.60 -11.94
N ASP A 262 20.02 11.52 -12.47
CA ASP A 262 21.02 11.22 -13.51
C ASP A 262 22.35 10.71 -12.93
N VAL A 263 22.58 10.91 -11.64
CA VAL A 263 23.80 10.49 -10.92
C VAL A 263 23.64 9.10 -10.28
N ALA A 264 22.42 8.60 -10.17
CA ALA A 264 22.18 7.25 -9.67
C ALA A 264 22.92 6.22 -10.56
N PRO A 265 23.76 5.33 -10.00
CA PRO A 265 24.47 4.36 -10.80
C PRO A 265 23.47 3.50 -11.58
N ARG A 266 23.69 3.29 -12.89
CA ARG A 266 22.96 2.30 -13.72
C ARG A 266 23.36 0.85 -13.38
N VAL A 267 23.62 0.59 -12.10
CA VAL A 267 24.16 -0.64 -11.57
C VAL A 267 23.12 -1.24 -10.64
N ASP A 268 22.98 -2.57 -10.68
CA ASP A 268 22.04 -3.30 -9.83
C ASP A 268 22.26 -2.95 -8.33
N PRO A 269 21.28 -2.31 -7.66
CA PRO A 269 21.43 -1.83 -6.30
C PRO A 269 21.78 -2.94 -5.31
N GLY A 270 22.87 -2.78 -4.57
CA GLY A 270 23.30 -3.75 -3.54
C GLY A 270 24.18 -4.91 -4.02
N GLY A 271 24.46 -5.00 -5.32
CA GLY A 271 25.41 -5.95 -5.91
C GLY A 271 26.89 -5.60 -5.69
N ILE A 272 27.79 -6.44 -6.21
CA ILE A 272 29.25 -6.26 -6.12
C ILE A 272 29.70 -4.99 -6.87
N ALA A 273 29.10 -4.70 -8.02
CA ALA A 273 29.43 -3.52 -8.79
C ALA A 273 29.05 -2.21 -8.05
N ASP A 274 27.95 -2.19 -7.29
CA ASP A 274 27.55 -1.06 -6.43
C ASP A 274 28.54 -0.87 -5.26
N LEU A 275 29.05 -1.97 -4.70
CA LEU A 275 30.11 -1.94 -3.68
C LEU A 275 31.41 -1.32 -4.23
N LEU A 276 31.87 -1.79 -5.40
CA LEU A 276 33.09 -1.28 -6.05
C LEU A 276 32.95 0.20 -6.41
N HIS A 277 31.76 0.61 -6.87
CA HIS A 277 31.46 2.02 -7.12
C HIS A 277 31.58 2.85 -5.82
N THR A 278 30.96 2.39 -4.73
CA THR A 278 31.01 3.07 -3.42
C THR A 278 32.43 3.15 -2.86
N LEU A 279 33.23 2.09 -3.00
CA LEU A 279 34.65 2.07 -2.61
C LEU A 279 35.47 3.11 -3.39
N LYS A 280 35.22 3.23 -4.70
CA LYS A 280 35.91 4.19 -5.56
C LYS A 280 35.54 5.63 -5.22
N THR A 281 34.26 5.92 -4.99
CA THR A 281 33.78 7.28 -4.70
C THR A 281 34.22 7.78 -3.33
N MET A 282 34.24 6.88 -2.33
CA MET A 282 34.60 7.22 -0.95
C MET A 282 36.05 6.89 -0.56
N GLY A 283 36.91 6.55 -1.53
CA GLY A 283 38.28 6.06 -1.28
C GLY A 283 39.18 7.01 -0.49
N PHE A 284 38.87 8.30 -0.45
CA PHE A 284 39.59 9.28 0.37
C PHE A 284 39.54 8.96 1.87
N ALA A 285 38.39 8.49 2.40
CA ALA A 285 38.25 8.23 3.83
C ALA A 285 39.14 7.07 4.32
N PRO A 286 39.15 5.89 3.66
CA PRO A 286 40.10 4.83 3.99
C PRO A 286 41.57 5.22 3.80
N ALA A 287 41.89 6.00 2.75
CA ALA A 287 43.25 6.47 2.51
C ALA A 287 43.74 7.38 3.65
N LEU A 288 42.90 8.34 4.09
CA LEU A 288 43.23 9.21 5.21
C LEU A 288 43.36 8.44 6.51
N ALA A 289 42.48 7.46 6.76
CA ALA A 289 42.55 6.60 7.94
C ALA A 289 43.87 5.82 8.01
N LEU A 290 44.27 5.20 6.90
CA LEU A 290 45.53 4.44 6.81
C LEU A 290 46.74 5.35 6.97
N ALA A 291 46.76 6.50 6.28
CA ALA A 291 47.84 7.48 6.39
C ALA A 291 47.99 7.99 7.83
N SER A 292 46.86 8.27 8.50
CA SER A 292 46.85 8.73 9.89
C SER A 292 47.32 7.62 10.85
N ALA A 293 46.89 6.38 10.65
CA ALA A 293 47.34 5.23 11.45
C ALA A 293 48.85 5.01 11.33
N VAL A 294 49.38 5.00 10.10
CA VAL A 294 50.83 4.87 9.84
C VAL A 294 51.60 6.05 10.43
N GLY A 295 51.11 7.27 10.25
CA GLY A 295 51.70 8.47 10.85
C GLY A 295 51.74 8.40 12.38
N LEU A 296 50.65 8.03 13.03
CA LEU A 296 50.63 7.88 14.49
C LEU A 296 51.53 6.74 14.96
N ALA A 297 51.58 5.62 14.25
CA ALA A 297 52.46 4.50 14.60
C ALA A 297 53.95 4.86 14.55
N ILE A 298 54.34 5.78 13.66
CA ILE A 298 55.73 6.24 13.54
C ILE A 298 56.05 7.34 14.56
N TRP A 299 55.15 8.32 14.72
CA TRP A 299 55.46 9.56 15.43
C TRP A 299 54.92 9.61 16.88
N ARG A 300 53.81 8.92 17.17
CA ARG A 300 53.07 8.96 18.44
C ARG A 300 52.30 7.66 18.73
N PRO A 301 52.98 6.51 18.95
CA PRO A 301 52.33 5.21 19.10
C PRO A 301 51.30 5.16 20.23
N GLU A 302 51.53 5.93 21.29
CA GLU A 302 50.65 6.03 22.47
C GLU A 302 49.26 6.60 22.13
N SER A 303 49.16 7.46 21.11
CA SER A 303 47.89 8.05 20.68
C SER A 303 47.06 7.09 19.83
N LEU A 304 47.69 6.04 19.28
CA LEU A 304 47.03 5.05 18.43
C LEU A 304 45.90 4.33 19.18
N ALA A 305 46.09 4.01 20.46
CA ALA A 305 45.08 3.32 21.27
C ALA A 305 43.76 4.11 21.34
N VAL A 306 43.84 5.44 21.39
CA VAL A 306 42.67 6.34 21.44
C VAL A 306 42.10 6.59 20.05
N ALA A 307 42.95 6.74 19.04
CA ALA A 307 42.53 7.04 17.67
C ALA A 307 41.94 5.82 16.93
N TRP A 308 42.40 4.61 17.28
CA TRP A 308 42.11 3.37 16.55
C TRP A 308 40.61 3.13 16.28
N PRO A 309 39.69 3.25 17.26
CA PRO A 309 38.27 3.02 16.99
C PRO A 309 37.70 3.93 15.91
N ILE A 310 38.12 5.21 15.88
CA ILE A 310 37.65 6.18 14.89
C ILE A 310 38.30 5.92 13.52
N LEU A 311 39.59 5.58 13.49
CA LEU A 311 40.29 5.22 12.25
C LEU A 311 39.69 3.98 11.59
N VAL A 312 39.27 2.98 12.37
CA VAL A 312 38.56 1.80 11.86
C VAL A 312 37.21 2.19 11.23
N LEU A 313 36.44 3.09 11.87
CA LEU A 313 35.19 3.59 11.30
C LEU A 313 35.44 4.32 9.97
N TRP A 314 36.46 5.19 9.91
CA TRP A 314 36.82 5.90 8.68
C TRP A 314 37.25 4.96 7.56
N PHE A 315 37.98 3.89 7.89
CA PHE A 315 38.36 2.86 6.94
C PHE A 315 37.16 2.04 6.44
N ALA A 316 36.24 1.69 7.34
CA ALA A 316 35.05 0.90 7.02
C ALA A 316 33.92 1.72 6.38
N SER A 317 34.04 3.05 6.30
CA SER A 317 32.94 3.94 5.88
C SER A 317 32.29 3.56 4.55
N PRO A 318 33.01 3.15 3.48
CA PRO A 318 32.37 2.78 2.22
C PRO A 318 31.52 1.50 2.34
N ALA A 319 31.96 0.53 3.15
CA ALA A 319 31.21 -0.71 3.38
C ALA A 319 29.93 -0.46 4.19
N VAL A 320 30.01 0.42 5.21
CA VAL A 320 28.85 0.86 6.01
C VAL A 320 27.83 1.57 5.11
N VAL A 321 28.27 2.52 4.29
CA VAL A 321 27.39 3.25 3.37
C VAL A 321 26.74 2.32 2.35
N TRP A 322 27.50 1.41 1.74
CA TRP A 322 26.94 0.41 0.83
C TRP A 322 25.86 -0.44 1.50
N TRP A 323 26.09 -0.88 2.75
CA TRP A 323 25.08 -1.64 3.51
C TRP A 323 23.82 -0.82 3.82
N LEU A 324 23.96 0.49 4.06
CA LEU A 324 22.84 1.39 4.31
C LEU A 324 22.04 1.72 3.04
N ASN A 325 22.71 1.82 1.88
CA ASN A 325 22.10 2.12 0.59
C ASN A 325 21.32 0.95 -0.03
N ARG A 326 21.52 -0.28 0.49
CA ARG A 326 20.80 -1.46 0.01
C ARG A 326 19.28 -1.29 0.12
N PRO A 327 18.52 -1.60 -0.94
CA PRO A 327 17.08 -1.52 -0.89
C PRO A 327 16.53 -2.52 0.14
N LEU A 328 15.55 -2.08 0.93
CA LEU A 328 14.79 -2.96 1.80
C LEU A 328 13.73 -3.65 0.96
N GLN A 329 13.95 -4.92 0.63
CA GLN A 329 12.95 -5.72 -0.08
C GLN A 329 11.78 -6.04 0.86
N ARG A 330 10.55 -5.87 0.35
CA ARG A 330 9.32 -6.29 1.02
C ARG A 330 9.38 -7.80 1.25
N ARG A 331 9.59 -8.21 2.50
CA ARG A 331 9.47 -9.62 2.90
C ARG A 331 7.99 -9.97 3.03
N LEU A 332 7.30 -10.15 1.91
CA LEU A 332 6.17 -11.07 1.94
C LEU A 332 6.77 -12.45 2.20
N SER A 333 6.33 -13.12 3.27
CA SER A 333 6.74 -14.50 3.53
C SER A 333 6.47 -15.31 2.27
N ALA A 334 7.52 -15.79 1.62
CA ALA A 334 7.39 -16.57 0.39
C ALA A 334 6.51 -17.79 0.68
N ILE A 335 5.43 -17.93 -0.09
CA ILE A 335 4.60 -19.15 -0.11
C ILE A 335 5.30 -20.21 -0.95
N SER A 336 5.08 -21.49 -0.65
CA SER A 336 5.66 -22.59 -1.43
C SER A 336 4.99 -22.71 -2.81
N ALA A 337 5.65 -23.38 -3.76
CA ALA A 337 5.05 -23.67 -5.07
C ALA A 337 3.71 -24.43 -4.94
N GLU A 338 3.62 -25.37 -4.00
CA GLU A 338 2.38 -26.09 -3.69
C GLU A 338 1.28 -25.17 -3.16
N GLN A 339 1.62 -24.20 -2.31
CA GLN A 339 0.68 -23.19 -1.82
C GLN A 339 0.22 -22.26 -2.94
N THR A 340 1.11 -21.90 -3.87
CA THR A 340 0.74 -21.14 -5.07
C THR A 340 -0.28 -21.91 -5.91
N VAL A 341 -0.04 -23.19 -6.21
CA VAL A 341 -0.98 -24.04 -6.95
C VAL A 341 -2.32 -24.16 -6.21
N PHE A 342 -2.28 -24.38 -4.89
CA PHE A 342 -3.48 -24.44 -4.05
C PHE A 342 -4.32 -23.16 -4.13
N LEU A 343 -3.69 -21.99 -4.07
CA LEU A 343 -4.38 -20.70 -4.17
C LEU A 343 -4.93 -20.44 -5.58
N ARG A 344 -4.22 -20.87 -6.64
CA ARG A 344 -4.74 -20.77 -8.02
C ARG A 344 -5.98 -21.65 -8.22
N HIS A 345 -5.97 -22.87 -7.69
CA HIS A 345 -7.18 -23.73 -7.67
C HIS A 345 -8.32 -23.07 -6.91
N LEU A 346 -8.04 -22.48 -5.75
CA LEU A 346 -9.04 -21.77 -4.97
C LEU A 346 -9.62 -20.58 -5.75
N ALA A 347 -8.78 -19.78 -6.43
CA ALA A 347 -9.22 -18.66 -7.25
C ALA A 347 -10.15 -19.12 -8.38
N ARG A 348 -9.80 -20.18 -9.11
CA ARG A 348 -10.63 -20.71 -10.20
C ARG A 348 -11.98 -21.25 -9.70
N ARG A 349 -12.03 -21.91 -8.54
CA ARG A 349 -13.28 -22.36 -7.90
C ARG A 349 -14.13 -21.19 -7.41
N THR A 350 -13.51 -20.19 -6.81
CA THR A 350 -14.16 -18.95 -6.34
C THR A 350 -14.79 -18.20 -7.52
N TRP A 351 -14.08 -18.08 -8.64
CA TRP A 351 -14.63 -17.46 -9.86
C TRP A 351 -15.87 -18.19 -10.40
N ALA A 352 -15.90 -19.53 -10.32
CA ALA A 352 -17.03 -20.32 -10.82
C ALA A 352 -18.37 -19.92 -10.18
N PHE A 353 -18.38 -19.30 -8.99
CA PHE A 353 -19.58 -18.71 -8.40
C PHE A 353 -20.15 -17.61 -9.32
N PHE A 354 -19.33 -16.63 -9.69
CA PHE A 354 -19.75 -15.51 -10.54
C PHE A 354 -20.04 -15.95 -11.98
N ASP A 355 -19.31 -16.95 -12.47
CA ASP A 355 -19.55 -17.53 -13.79
C ASP A 355 -20.92 -18.21 -13.87
N THR A 356 -21.34 -18.88 -12.78
CA THR A 356 -22.60 -19.61 -12.71
C THR A 356 -23.80 -18.70 -12.43
N PHE A 357 -23.68 -17.79 -11.47
CA PHE A 357 -24.83 -17.04 -10.94
C PHE A 357 -24.97 -15.61 -11.47
N VAL A 358 -23.96 -15.08 -12.18
CA VAL A 358 -24.04 -13.74 -12.78
C VAL A 358 -24.20 -13.90 -14.29
N GLY A 359 -25.45 -14.08 -14.71
CA GLY A 359 -25.83 -14.25 -16.09
C GLY A 359 -27.11 -13.49 -16.44
N ALA A 360 -27.60 -13.71 -17.67
CA ALA A 360 -28.75 -12.97 -18.21
C ALA A 360 -30.05 -13.18 -17.40
N ALA A 361 -30.24 -14.35 -16.77
CA ALA A 361 -31.43 -14.66 -15.97
C ALA A 361 -31.61 -13.75 -14.75
N ASP A 362 -30.50 -13.22 -14.22
CA ASP A 362 -30.46 -12.31 -13.06
C ASP A 362 -29.96 -10.92 -13.47
N HIS A 363 -30.16 -10.54 -14.74
CA HIS A 363 -29.75 -9.23 -15.29
C HIS A 363 -28.27 -8.89 -15.07
N TRP A 364 -27.40 -9.91 -15.04
CA TRP A 364 -25.98 -9.79 -14.74
C TRP A 364 -25.69 -9.19 -13.35
N LEU A 365 -26.63 -9.35 -12.41
CA LEU A 365 -26.46 -9.04 -11.00
C LEU A 365 -26.11 -10.31 -10.21
N PRO A 366 -25.20 -10.23 -9.22
CA PRO A 366 -24.94 -11.36 -8.34
C PRO A 366 -26.08 -11.55 -7.33
N PRO A 367 -26.47 -12.80 -7.02
CA PRO A 367 -27.34 -13.06 -5.87
C PRO A 367 -26.61 -12.72 -4.57
N ASP A 368 -27.35 -12.57 -3.48
CA ASP A 368 -26.78 -12.27 -2.16
C ASP A 368 -26.00 -13.47 -1.64
N ASN A 369 -26.67 -14.63 -1.68
CA ASN A 369 -26.08 -15.90 -1.34
C ASN A 369 -26.72 -17.06 -2.10
N MET A 370 -26.00 -18.18 -2.11
CA MET A 370 -26.49 -19.50 -2.50
C MET A 370 -26.26 -20.46 -1.34
N GLN A 371 -27.31 -21.13 -0.89
CA GLN A 371 -27.29 -22.12 0.17
C GLN A 371 -27.41 -23.52 -0.44
N GLU A 372 -26.57 -24.47 -0.03
CA GLU A 372 -26.65 -25.88 -0.44
C GLU A 372 -27.45 -26.73 0.56
N HIS A 373 -27.34 -26.43 1.85
CA HIS A 373 -27.96 -27.18 2.95
C HIS A 373 -28.52 -26.21 4.00
N PRO A 374 -29.66 -26.47 4.68
CA PRO A 374 -30.47 -27.69 4.63
C PRO A 374 -31.27 -27.89 3.33
N VAL A 375 -31.63 -26.80 2.67
CA VAL A 375 -32.34 -26.80 1.38
C VAL A 375 -31.57 -25.93 0.40
N ALA A 376 -31.40 -26.42 -0.82
CA ALA A 376 -30.78 -25.67 -1.90
C ALA A 376 -31.62 -24.44 -2.27
N ARG A 377 -31.06 -23.24 -2.15
CA ARG A 377 -31.76 -21.98 -2.43
C ARG A 377 -30.80 -20.90 -2.89
N ILE A 378 -31.22 -20.14 -3.89
CA ILE A 378 -30.56 -18.90 -4.33
C ILE A 378 -31.38 -17.74 -3.78
N ALA A 379 -30.73 -16.79 -3.09
CA ALA A 379 -31.38 -15.54 -2.73
C ALA A 379 -31.25 -14.56 -3.89
N HIS A 380 -32.30 -14.47 -4.72
CA HIS A 380 -32.42 -13.55 -5.86
C HIS A 380 -32.58 -12.09 -5.41
N ARG A 381 -31.64 -11.61 -4.58
CA ARG A 381 -31.52 -10.21 -4.19
C ARG A 381 -30.05 -9.79 -4.26
N THR A 382 -29.77 -8.52 -4.48
CA THR A 382 -28.40 -8.00 -4.53
C THR A 382 -28.29 -6.67 -3.80
N SER A 383 -27.06 -6.34 -3.41
CA SER A 383 -26.71 -5.08 -2.75
C SER A 383 -25.65 -4.33 -3.55
N PRO A 384 -25.49 -3.01 -3.34
CA PRO A 384 -24.45 -2.23 -4.02
C PRO A 384 -23.04 -2.79 -3.76
N THR A 385 -22.76 -3.32 -2.57
CA THR A 385 -21.50 -4.00 -2.26
C THR A 385 -21.31 -5.27 -3.10
N ASN A 386 -22.32 -6.14 -3.21
CA ASN A 386 -22.27 -7.34 -4.05
C ASN A 386 -22.06 -6.97 -5.53
N MET A 387 -22.79 -5.96 -6.03
CA MET A 387 -22.66 -5.41 -7.38
C MET A 387 -21.23 -4.97 -7.70
N GLY A 388 -20.62 -4.18 -6.81
CA GLY A 388 -19.24 -3.71 -6.97
C GLY A 388 -18.22 -4.87 -6.98
N PHE A 389 -18.36 -5.84 -6.08
CA PHE A 389 -17.46 -7.01 -6.07
C PHE A 389 -17.61 -7.90 -7.30
N SER A 390 -18.81 -8.05 -7.85
CA SER A 390 -19.03 -8.80 -9.10
C SER A 390 -18.29 -8.15 -10.28
N LEU A 391 -18.32 -6.83 -10.38
CA LEU A 391 -17.59 -6.10 -11.41
C LEU A 391 -16.06 -6.25 -11.26
N LEU A 392 -15.55 -6.14 -10.04
CA LEU A 392 -14.11 -6.34 -9.79
C LEU A 392 -13.70 -7.81 -9.94
N ALA A 393 -14.59 -8.76 -9.64
CA ALA A 393 -14.37 -10.18 -9.90
C ALA A 393 -14.22 -10.46 -11.40
N ASN A 394 -14.99 -9.78 -12.28
CA ASN A 394 -14.80 -9.89 -13.73
C ASN A 394 -13.38 -9.43 -14.14
N LEU A 395 -12.90 -8.29 -13.61
CA LEU A 395 -11.52 -7.83 -13.85
C LEU A 395 -10.49 -8.84 -13.35
N THR A 396 -10.68 -9.39 -12.15
CA THR A 396 -9.78 -10.40 -11.58
C THR A 396 -9.78 -11.70 -12.39
N ALA A 397 -10.93 -12.12 -12.90
CA ALA A 397 -11.02 -13.29 -13.76
C ALA A 397 -10.25 -13.09 -15.07
N TYR A 398 -10.33 -11.89 -15.66
CA TYR A 398 -9.48 -11.53 -16.79
C TYR A 398 -7.99 -11.56 -16.42
N ASP A 399 -7.61 -11.02 -15.26
CA ASP A 399 -6.21 -11.00 -14.80
C ASP A 399 -5.63 -12.42 -14.62
N PHE A 400 -6.44 -13.37 -14.16
CA PHE A 400 -6.08 -14.79 -14.08
C PHE A 400 -6.18 -15.54 -15.43
N GLY A 401 -6.75 -14.92 -16.47
CA GLY A 401 -6.98 -15.55 -17.78
C GLY A 401 -8.16 -16.51 -17.83
N TYR A 402 -9.09 -16.41 -16.86
CA TYR A 402 -10.30 -17.23 -16.78
C TYR A 402 -11.37 -16.84 -17.80
N ILE A 403 -11.37 -15.56 -18.21
CA ILE A 403 -12.21 -15.02 -19.27
C ILE A 403 -11.36 -14.16 -20.22
N THR A 404 -11.84 -14.02 -21.45
CA THR A 404 -11.23 -13.13 -22.45
C THR A 404 -11.58 -11.66 -22.20
N LEU A 405 -10.88 -10.74 -22.86
CA LEU A 405 -11.18 -9.31 -22.75
C LEU A 405 -12.55 -8.98 -23.34
N GLY A 406 -12.93 -9.65 -24.43
CA GLY A 406 -14.28 -9.56 -25.01
C GLY A 406 -15.38 -10.01 -24.03
N GLN A 407 -15.16 -11.10 -23.29
CA GLN A 407 -16.09 -11.55 -22.24
C GLN A 407 -16.17 -10.54 -21.09
N LEU A 408 -15.04 -9.98 -20.65
CA LEU A 408 -15.02 -8.91 -19.65
C LEU A 408 -15.84 -7.69 -20.11
N ILE A 409 -15.65 -7.23 -21.34
CA ILE A 409 -16.39 -6.11 -21.94
C ILE A 409 -17.89 -6.42 -21.96
N ALA A 410 -18.29 -7.60 -22.45
CA ALA A 410 -19.69 -7.98 -22.53
C ALA A 410 -20.37 -8.05 -21.14
N ARG A 411 -19.74 -8.74 -20.19
CA ARG A 411 -20.25 -8.86 -18.80
C ARG A 411 -20.38 -7.51 -18.13
N THR A 412 -19.37 -6.65 -18.29
CA THR A 412 -19.36 -5.30 -17.71
C THR A 412 -20.40 -4.41 -18.36
N SER A 413 -20.48 -4.40 -19.69
CA SER A 413 -21.49 -3.62 -20.42
C SER A 413 -22.90 -3.99 -19.99
N ASN A 414 -23.22 -5.28 -19.96
CA ASN A 414 -24.55 -5.73 -19.58
C ASN A 414 -24.89 -5.37 -18.13
N ALA A 415 -23.94 -5.49 -17.20
CA ALA A 415 -24.14 -5.08 -15.82
C ALA A 415 -24.38 -3.56 -15.71
N LEU A 416 -23.58 -2.73 -16.37
CA LEU A 416 -23.77 -1.27 -16.35
C LEU A 416 -25.08 -0.85 -17.03
N ASP A 417 -25.50 -1.53 -18.10
CA ASP A 417 -26.80 -1.32 -18.74
C ASP A 417 -27.96 -1.62 -17.78
N THR A 418 -27.83 -2.66 -16.95
CA THR A 418 -28.79 -2.94 -15.87
C THR A 418 -28.75 -1.85 -14.82
N PHE A 419 -27.55 -1.44 -14.38
CA PHE A 419 -27.38 -0.43 -13.32
C PHE A 419 -28.06 0.88 -13.71
N GLU A 420 -27.92 1.34 -14.96
CA GLU A 420 -28.54 2.57 -15.44
C GLU A 420 -30.07 2.52 -15.46
N LYS A 421 -30.67 1.32 -15.57
CA LYS A 421 -32.13 1.13 -15.57
C LYS A 421 -32.74 0.99 -14.18
N MET A 422 -31.95 0.62 -13.18
CA MET A 422 -32.42 0.39 -11.81
C MET A 422 -32.82 1.71 -11.13
N ASP A 423 -33.96 1.70 -10.45
CA ASP A 423 -34.45 2.84 -9.65
C ASP A 423 -33.41 3.27 -8.61
N LYS A 424 -33.27 4.59 -8.40
CA LYS A 424 -32.32 5.20 -7.47
C LYS A 424 -32.99 6.26 -6.62
N TYR A 425 -32.39 6.56 -5.48
CA TYR A 425 -32.76 7.72 -4.67
C TYR A 425 -31.61 8.72 -4.67
N GLN A 426 -31.80 9.89 -5.26
CA GLN A 426 -30.76 10.94 -5.38
C GLN A 426 -29.42 10.37 -5.88
N THR A 427 -29.45 9.66 -7.01
CA THR A 427 -28.34 8.90 -7.62
C THR A 427 -27.77 7.72 -6.82
N HIS A 428 -28.16 7.52 -5.56
CA HIS A 428 -27.80 6.34 -4.77
C HIS A 428 -28.65 5.11 -5.13
N PHE A 429 -28.00 3.95 -5.07
CA PHE A 429 -28.68 2.65 -5.13
C PHE A 429 -29.29 2.30 -3.76
N TYR A 430 -30.43 1.63 -3.79
CA TYR A 430 -31.03 1.03 -2.60
C TYR A 430 -30.18 -0.15 -2.10
N ASN A 431 -30.32 -0.48 -0.83
CA ASN A 431 -29.56 -1.54 -0.19
C ASN A 431 -29.87 -2.93 -0.77
N TRP A 432 -31.11 -3.13 -1.22
CA TRP A 432 -31.57 -4.40 -1.75
C TRP A 432 -32.44 -4.24 -2.99
N TYR A 433 -32.09 -4.99 -4.03
CA TYR A 433 -32.92 -5.18 -5.23
C TYR A 433 -33.17 -6.65 -5.44
N ASP A 434 -34.35 -7.01 -5.95
CA ASP A 434 -34.59 -8.33 -6.52
C ASP A 434 -33.86 -8.46 -7.87
N THR A 435 -33.07 -9.51 -8.07
CA THR A 435 -32.21 -9.66 -9.27
C THR A 435 -32.98 -10.03 -10.54
N GLN A 436 -34.18 -10.59 -10.39
CA GLN A 436 -35.01 -11.04 -11.50
C GLN A 436 -35.98 -9.98 -11.97
N THR A 437 -36.44 -9.09 -11.07
CA THR A 437 -37.42 -8.05 -11.38
C THR A 437 -36.83 -6.64 -11.38
N LEU A 438 -35.63 -6.45 -10.83
CA LEU A 438 -34.95 -5.16 -10.64
C LEU A 438 -35.68 -4.20 -9.68
N HIS A 439 -36.73 -4.66 -9.00
CA HIS A 439 -37.46 -3.84 -8.04
C HIS A 439 -36.68 -3.69 -6.72
N PRO A 440 -36.63 -2.47 -6.14
CA PRO A 440 -36.12 -2.27 -4.80
C PRO A 440 -36.95 -3.06 -3.77
N LEU A 441 -36.29 -3.77 -2.86
CA LEU A 441 -36.96 -4.45 -1.76
C LEU A 441 -37.33 -3.46 -0.64
N ARG A 442 -38.47 -3.68 0.00
CA ARG A 442 -38.96 -2.83 1.10
C ARG A 442 -38.45 -3.32 2.47
N PRO A 443 -38.15 -2.41 3.41
CA PRO A 443 -38.18 -0.95 3.27
C PRO A 443 -37.07 -0.42 2.36
N ALA A 444 -37.39 0.62 1.57
CA ALA A 444 -36.40 1.25 0.70
C ALA A 444 -35.39 2.03 1.55
N TYR A 445 -34.15 1.59 1.50
CA TYR A 445 -33.08 2.09 2.37
C TYR A 445 -31.82 2.34 1.57
N VAL A 446 -31.14 3.46 1.84
CA VAL A 446 -29.81 3.77 1.29
C VAL A 446 -28.78 3.65 2.40
N SER A 447 -27.75 2.85 2.15
CA SER A 447 -26.63 2.62 3.08
C SER A 447 -25.41 3.44 2.67
N SER A 448 -24.80 4.17 3.60
CA SER A 448 -23.60 4.96 3.33
C SER A 448 -22.42 4.06 2.95
N VAL A 449 -22.25 2.94 3.65
CA VAL A 449 -21.18 1.96 3.38
C VAL A 449 -21.35 1.32 2.02
N ASP A 450 -22.56 0.83 1.70
CA ASP A 450 -22.78 0.16 0.41
C ASP A 450 -22.60 1.13 -0.77
N SER A 451 -23.05 2.37 -0.60
CA SER A 451 -22.83 3.44 -1.59
C SER A 451 -21.34 3.71 -1.79
N GLY A 452 -20.59 3.90 -0.70
CA GLY A 452 -19.15 4.17 -0.77
C GLY A 452 -18.33 2.99 -1.29
N ASN A 453 -18.71 1.75 -0.94
CA ASN A 453 -18.10 0.54 -1.49
C ASN A 453 -18.32 0.47 -3.00
N LEU A 454 -19.57 0.65 -3.46
CA LEU A 454 -19.88 0.64 -4.88
C LEU A 454 -19.13 1.76 -5.62
N ALA A 455 -19.11 2.98 -5.10
CA ALA A 455 -18.40 4.11 -5.71
C ALA A 455 -16.88 3.81 -5.82
N GLY A 456 -16.25 3.34 -4.73
CA GLY A 456 -14.83 2.95 -4.74
C GLY A 456 -14.52 1.81 -5.72
N HIS A 457 -15.40 0.82 -5.81
CA HIS A 457 -15.27 -0.28 -6.76
C HIS A 457 -15.46 0.19 -8.22
N LEU A 458 -16.41 1.09 -8.49
CA LEU A 458 -16.63 1.66 -9.83
C LEU A 458 -15.47 2.54 -10.29
N LEU A 459 -14.87 3.34 -9.42
CA LEU A 459 -13.66 4.11 -9.73
C LEU A 459 -12.45 3.19 -9.99
N THR A 460 -12.30 2.12 -9.19
CA THR A 460 -11.28 1.09 -9.43
C THR A 460 -11.50 0.37 -10.77
N LEU A 461 -12.76 0.05 -11.10
CA LEU A 461 -13.15 -0.54 -12.38
C LEU A 461 -12.82 0.41 -13.53
N ARG A 462 -13.20 1.69 -13.44
CA ARG A 462 -12.91 2.72 -14.44
C ARG A 462 -11.42 2.75 -14.76
N ALA A 463 -10.57 2.88 -13.75
CA ALA A 463 -9.13 2.90 -13.92
C ALA A 463 -8.60 1.60 -14.54
N GLY A 464 -9.16 0.44 -14.12
CA GLY A 464 -8.86 -0.86 -14.72
C GLY A 464 -9.19 -0.92 -16.21
N LEU A 465 -10.39 -0.52 -16.61
CA LEU A 465 -10.82 -0.53 -18.01
C LEU A 465 -10.00 0.44 -18.86
N GLN A 466 -9.65 1.62 -18.33
CA GLN A 466 -8.79 2.59 -19.01
C GLN A 466 -7.37 2.05 -19.22
N ALA A 467 -6.78 1.41 -18.21
CA ALA A 467 -5.48 0.75 -18.37
C ALA A 467 -5.51 -0.38 -19.41
N LEU A 468 -6.59 -1.17 -19.44
CA LEU A 468 -6.78 -2.23 -20.45
C LEU A 468 -6.99 -1.67 -21.87
N ALA A 469 -7.50 -0.45 -22.00
CA ALA A 469 -7.68 0.21 -23.29
C ALA A 469 -6.34 0.50 -23.99
N GLU A 470 -5.27 0.67 -23.22
CA GLU A 470 -3.91 0.92 -23.69
C GLU A 470 -3.07 -0.37 -23.79
N GLU A 471 -3.59 -1.50 -23.29
CA GLU A 471 -2.86 -2.75 -23.21
C GLU A 471 -2.88 -3.54 -24.54
N THR A 472 -1.70 -3.97 -25.00
CA THR A 472 -1.58 -4.93 -26.11
C THR A 472 -2.08 -6.31 -25.71
N PRO A 473 -2.65 -7.13 -26.63
CA PRO A 473 -3.10 -8.48 -26.29
C PRO A 473 -2.06 -9.32 -25.53
N GLN A 474 -2.47 -9.97 -24.43
CA GLN A 474 -1.62 -10.77 -23.54
C GLN A 474 -2.06 -12.26 -23.52
N PRO A 475 -1.78 -13.04 -24.59
CA PRO A 475 -2.25 -14.43 -24.71
C PRO A 475 -1.69 -15.35 -23.62
N ALA A 476 -0.52 -15.04 -23.06
CA ALA A 476 0.09 -15.80 -21.97
C ALA A 476 -0.83 -15.92 -20.73
N ARG A 477 -1.68 -14.91 -20.47
CA ARG A 477 -2.66 -14.97 -19.38
C ARG A 477 -3.69 -16.08 -19.61
N LEU A 478 -4.21 -16.19 -20.84
CA LEU A 478 -5.22 -17.19 -21.20
C LEU A 478 -4.68 -18.60 -21.02
N PHE A 479 -3.44 -18.88 -21.45
CA PHE A 479 -2.81 -20.18 -21.23
C PHE A 479 -2.65 -20.51 -19.74
N ALA A 480 -2.24 -19.55 -18.91
CA ALA A 480 -2.16 -19.74 -17.46
C ALA A 480 -3.54 -20.03 -16.83
N GLY A 481 -4.60 -19.37 -17.32
CA GLY A 481 -5.97 -19.64 -16.88
C GLY A 481 -6.47 -21.03 -17.31
N MET A 482 -6.12 -21.48 -18.51
CA MET A 482 -6.42 -22.84 -18.99
C MET A 482 -5.69 -23.89 -18.17
N GLN A 483 -4.45 -23.60 -17.75
CA GLN A 483 -3.67 -24.48 -16.89
C GLN A 483 -4.37 -24.69 -15.54
N ASP A 484 -4.92 -23.64 -14.93
CA ASP A 484 -5.67 -23.75 -13.67
C ASP A 484 -6.92 -24.63 -13.83
N THR A 485 -7.69 -24.43 -14.91
CA THR A 485 -8.88 -25.24 -15.21
C THR A 485 -8.52 -26.70 -15.47
N LEU A 486 -7.46 -26.95 -16.24
CA LEU A 486 -6.96 -28.29 -16.55
C LEU A 486 -6.50 -29.04 -15.30
N GLN A 487 -5.80 -28.36 -14.38
CA GLN A 487 -5.36 -28.97 -13.13
C GLN A 487 -6.53 -29.36 -12.22
N LEU A 488 -7.58 -28.54 -12.17
CA LEU A 488 -8.82 -28.86 -11.45
C LEU A 488 -9.54 -30.05 -12.09
N LEU A 489 -9.61 -30.09 -13.42
CA LEU A 489 -10.17 -31.24 -14.15
C LEU A 489 -9.39 -32.52 -13.85
N ARG A 490 -8.05 -32.49 -13.94
CA ARG A 490 -7.19 -33.64 -13.63
C ARG A 490 -7.41 -34.14 -12.20
N ARG A 491 -7.58 -33.22 -11.25
CA ARG A 491 -7.85 -33.56 -9.85
C ARG A 491 -9.22 -34.22 -9.68
N ALA A 492 -10.24 -33.73 -10.37
CA ALA A 492 -11.60 -34.25 -10.29
C ALA A 492 -11.74 -35.65 -10.94
N VAL A 493 -10.99 -35.90 -12.02
CA VAL A 493 -10.95 -37.20 -12.71
C VAL A 493 -10.10 -38.24 -11.96
N GLY A 494 -9.11 -37.78 -11.19
CA GLY A 494 -8.20 -38.65 -10.42
C GLY A 494 -7.04 -39.22 -11.26
N LYS A 495 -6.06 -39.82 -10.57
CA LYS A 495 -4.82 -40.33 -11.22
C LYS A 495 -5.08 -41.45 -12.23
N ASP A 496 -5.99 -42.35 -11.91
CA ASP A 496 -6.31 -43.52 -12.74
C ASP A 496 -7.35 -43.21 -13.84
N GLY A 497 -7.97 -42.03 -13.76
CA GLY A 497 -8.96 -41.57 -14.74
C GLY A 497 -8.39 -40.70 -15.85
N ALA A 498 -7.14 -40.20 -15.77
CA ALA A 498 -6.62 -39.30 -16.80
C ALA A 498 -6.44 -40.03 -18.15
N GLY A 499 -7.43 -39.93 -19.03
CA GLY A 499 -7.40 -40.50 -20.37
C GLY A 499 -6.40 -39.81 -21.31
N HIS A 500 -6.14 -40.43 -22.46
CA HIS A 500 -5.26 -39.90 -23.51
C HIS A 500 -5.58 -38.44 -23.92
N PRO A 501 -6.85 -37.99 -24.04
CA PRO A 501 -7.16 -36.60 -24.41
C PRO A 501 -6.64 -35.56 -23.42
N ILE A 502 -6.70 -35.82 -22.10
CA ILE A 502 -6.23 -34.88 -21.07
C ILE A 502 -4.71 -34.75 -21.14
N ALA A 503 -3.98 -35.86 -21.27
CA ALA A 503 -2.52 -35.84 -21.41
C ALA A 503 -2.07 -35.12 -22.70
N ARG A 504 -2.80 -35.31 -23.79
CA ARG A 504 -2.54 -34.59 -25.04
C ARG A 504 -2.76 -33.08 -24.89
N PHE A 505 -3.84 -32.69 -24.21
CA PHE A 505 -4.11 -31.28 -23.92
C PHE A 505 -3.00 -30.66 -23.06
N GLU A 506 -2.51 -31.37 -22.04
CA GLU A 506 -1.38 -30.92 -21.20
C GLU A 506 -0.13 -30.61 -22.03
N VAL A 507 0.21 -31.48 -22.98
CA VAL A 507 1.36 -31.29 -23.87
C VAL A 507 1.16 -30.09 -24.80
N LEU A 508 -0.02 -29.96 -25.40
CA LEU A 508 -0.33 -28.82 -26.29
C LEU A 508 -0.24 -27.49 -25.53
N LEU A 509 -0.80 -27.44 -24.32
CA LEU A 509 -0.79 -26.24 -23.49
C LEU A 509 0.64 -25.90 -23.02
N ALA A 510 1.41 -26.89 -22.57
CA ALA A 510 2.80 -26.68 -22.16
C ALA A 510 3.65 -26.14 -23.32
N ASN A 511 3.53 -26.72 -24.51
CA ASN A 511 4.23 -26.23 -25.71
C ASN A 511 3.86 -24.79 -26.06
N ALA A 512 2.60 -24.38 -25.87
CA ALA A 512 2.16 -23.00 -26.10
C ALA A 512 2.72 -22.03 -25.06
N MET A 513 2.89 -22.48 -23.80
CA MET A 513 3.44 -21.68 -22.70
C MET A 513 4.97 -21.53 -22.79
N ASP A 514 5.67 -22.56 -23.23
CA ASP A 514 7.15 -22.64 -23.24
C ASP A 514 7.79 -22.17 -24.56
N ALA A 515 7.00 -21.65 -25.50
CA ALA A 515 7.51 -21.17 -26.79
C ALA A 515 8.48 -19.98 -26.64
N GLU A 516 9.68 -20.08 -27.25
CA GLU A 516 10.66 -18.98 -27.34
C GLU A 516 10.91 -18.57 -28.82
N PRO A 517 10.69 -17.29 -29.20
CA PRO A 517 10.09 -16.22 -28.39
C PRO A 517 8.62 -16.53 -28.04
N PRO A 518 8.06 -15.90 -26.99
CA PRO A 518 6.66 -16.07 -26.62
C PRO A 518 5.74 -15.89 -27.83
N LEU A 519 4.72 -16.73 -27.95
CA LEU A 519 3.72 -16.64 -29.02
C LEU A 519 3.07 -15.25 -29.02
N ALA A 520 3.61 -14.34 -29.83
CA ALA A 520 3.16 -12.96 -29.94
C ALA A 520 2.53 -12.69 -31.31
N GLU A 521 2.86 -13.52 -32.31
CA GLU A 521 2.31 -13.41 -33.65
C GLU A 521 0.92 -14.08 -33.73
N PRO A 522 -0.11 -13.38 -34.24
CA PRO A 522 -1.46 -13.91 -34.33
C PRO A 522 -1.59 -15.25 -35.07
N GLY A 523 -0.79 -15.51 -36.11
CA GLY A 523 -0.84 -16.75 -36.88
C GLY A 523 -0.44 -17.98 -36.06
N SER A 524 0.62 -17.87 -35.27
CA SER A 524 1.06 -18.94 -34.36
C SER A 524 0.08 -19.15 -33.22
N LEU A 525 -0.53 -18.06 -32.72
CA LEU A 525 -1.60 -18.14 -31.73
C LEU A 525 -2.85 -18.84 -32.28
N SER A 526 -3.21 -18.61 -33.55
CA SER A 526 -4.36 -19.28 -34.19
C SER A 526 -4.14 -20.77 -34.19
N THR A 527 -2.99 -21.22 -34.71
CA THR A 527 -2.64 -22.65 -34.74
C THR A 527 -2.68 -23.29 -33.34
N ALA A 528 -2.16 -22.60 -32.32
CA ALA A 528 -2.17 -23.09 -30.94
C ALA A 528 -3.60 -23.23 -30.40
N PHE A 529 -4.45 -22.20 -30.55
CA PHE A 529 -5.83 -22.24 -30.08
C PHE A 529 -6.69 -23.23 -30.85
N ASP A 530 -6.50 -23.38 -32.16
CA ASP A 530 -7.21 -24.39 -32.97
C ASP A 530 -6.94 -25.80 -32.44
N GLY A 531 -5.66 -26.11 -32.15
CA GLY A 531 -5.27 -27.38 -31.54
C GLY A 531 -5.83 -27.60 -30.14
N LEU A 532 -5.84 -26.56 -29.30
CA LEU A 532 -6.41 -26.62 -27.95
C LEU A 532 -7.94 -26.79 -27.99
N VAL A 533 -8.65 -26.10 -28.88
CA VAL A 533 -10.11 -26.23 -29.05
C VAL A 533 -10.48 -27.64 -29.52
N ALA A 534 -9.80 -28.18 -30.53
CA ALA A 534 -10.05 -29.54 -31.00
C ALA A 534 -9.80 -30.57 -29.88
N CYS A 535 -8.72 -30.40 -29.11
CA CYS A 535 -8.41 -31.29 -28.00
C CYS A 535 -9.36 -31.14 -26.80
N ALA A 536 -9.83 -29.92 -26.51
CA ALA A 536 -10.80 -29.68 -25.44
C ALA A 536 -12.16 -30.33 -25.75
N ALA A 537 -12.59 -30.33 -27.02
CA ALA A 537 -13.78 -31.04 -27.47
C ALA A 537 -13.67 -32.56 -27.22
N GLU A 538 -12.53 -33.17 -27.56
CA GLU A 538 -12.28 -34.59 -27.27
C GLU A 538 -12.27 -34.89 -25.76
N VAL A 539 -11.69 -33.98 -24.94
CA VAL A 539 -11.74 -34.09 -23.48
C VAL A 539 -13.19 -34.03 -22.99
N LEU A 540 -13.99 -33.11 -23.52
CA LEU A 540 -15.40 -32.95 -23.15
C LEU A 540 -16.21 -34.21 -23.49
N GLU A 541 -16.11 -34.73 -24.71
CA GLU A 541 -16.76 -35.97 -25.13
C GLU A 541 -16.35 -37.17 -24.27
N TRP A 542 -15.08 -37.22 -23.85
CA TRP A 542 -14.55 -38.29 -23.01
C TRP A 542 -15.11 -38.23 -21.57
N VAL A 543 -15.24 -37.03 -20.98
CA VAL A 543 -15.79 -36.84 -19.62
C VAL A 543 -17.32 -36.88 -19.60
N VAL A 544 -17.97 -36.45 -20.68
CA VAL A 544 -19.41 -36.31 -20.83
C VAL A 544 -19.88 -37.13 -22.04
N PRO A 545 -20.02 -38.46 -21.93
CA PRO A 545 -20.50 -39.27 -23.05
C PRO A 545 -21.99 -38.98 -23.37
N ASP A 546 -22.34 -39.09 -24.67
CA ASP A 546 -23.63 -38.72 -25.30
C ASP A 546 -24.92 -39.26 -24.63
N SER A 547 -24.86 -40.22 -23.71
CA SER A 547 -26.03 -40.75 -23.00
C SER A 547 -26.61 -39.78 -21.96
N ALA A 548 -26.04 -38.59 -21.79
CA ALA A 548 -26.41 -37.60 -20.78
C ALA A 548 -26.95 -36.28 -21.37
N ALA A 549 -27.73 -36.32 -22.46
CA ALA A 549 -28.20 -35.14 -23.21
C ALA A 549 -29.08 -34.10 -22.46
N THR A 550 -29.35 -34.31 -21.16
CA THR A 550 -29.96 -33.31 -20.27
C THR A 550 -29.30 -33.41 -18.89
N ILE A 551 -28.08 -32.88 -18.76
CA ILE A 551 -27.46 -32.80 -17.43
C ILE A 551 -28.09 -31.66 -16.67
N ASP A 552 -28.88 -32.00 -15.65
CA ASP A 552 -29.28 -31.04 -14.62
C ASP A 552 -28.02 -30.45 -13.98
N VAL A 553 -27.92 -29.12 -13.98
CA VAL A 553 -26.78 -28.37 -13.40
C VAL A 553 -26.55 -28.77 -11.93
N GLY A 554 -27.60 -29.19 -11.23
CA GLY A 554 -27.53 -29.71 -9.85
C GLY A 554 -26.93 -31.11 -9.70
N ALA A 555 -26.86 -31.91 -10.76
CA ALA A 555 -26.36 -33.30 -10.76
C ALA A 555 -25.00 -33.48 -11.47
N MET A 556 -24.42 -32.39 -11.99
CA MET A 556 -23.11 -32.42 -12.67
C MET A 556 -21.98 -32.79 -11.72
N THR A 557 -21.14 -33.75 -12.13
CA THR A 557 -19.91 -34.05 -11.39
C THR A 557 -18.89 -32.91 -11.54
N GLU A 558 -17.94 -32.81 -10.60
CA GLU A 558 -16.89 -31.79 -10.65
C GLU A 558 -16.04 -31.92 -11.92
N ALA A 559 -15.80 -33.15 -12.41
CA ALA A 559 -15.07 -33.39 -13.66
C ALA A 559 -15.83 -32.84 -14.88
N GLN A 560 -17.13 -33.10 -14.99
CA GLN A 560 -17.96 -32.61 -16.10
C GLN A 560 -17.96 -31.08 -16.15
N ARG A 561 -18.06 -30.43 -14.99
CA ARG A 561 -18.02 -28.98 -14.87
C ARG A 561 -16.72 -28.37 -15.39
N TRP A 562 -15.57 -28.92 -14.97
CA TRP A 562 -14.28 -28.39 -15.40
C TRP A 562 -13.97 -28.70 -16.86
N ALA A 563 -14.47 -29.82 -17.40
CA ALA A 563 -14.35 -30.12 -18.83
C ALA A 563 -15.14 -29.12 -19.69
N ILE A 564 -16.39 -28.81 -19.32
CA ILE A 564 -17.21 -27.79 -19.98
C ILE A 564 -16.55 -26.41 -19.88
N ALA A 565 -16.05 -26.05 -18.70
CA ALA A 565 -15.38 -24.77 -18.50
C ALA A 565 -14.08 -24.65 -19.33
N LEU A 566 -13.33 -25.74 -19.49
CA LEU A 566 -12.10 -25.77 -20.29
C LEU A 566 -12.39 -25.60 -21.79
N ASP A 567 -13.38 -26.33 -22.31
CA ASP A 567 -13.82 -26.20 -23.70
C ASP A 567 -14.33 -24.78 -24.00
N ALA A 568 -15.19 -24.24 -23.14
CA ALA A 568 -15.69 -22.87 -23.26
C ALA A 568 -14.56 -21.83 -23.25
N GLN A 569 -13.57 -22.00 -22.37
CA GLN A 569 -12.40 -21.11 -22.29
C GLN A 569 -11.55 -21.15 -23.56
N CYS A 570 -11.32 -22.34 -24.14
CA CYS A 570 -10.57 -22.49 -25.39
C CYS A 570 -11.30 -21.84 -26.57
N ARG A 571 -12.61 -22.09 -26.70
CA ARG A 571 -13.43 -21.50 -27.77
C ARG A 571 -13.51 -19.98 -27.66
N ALA A 572 -13.65 -19.45 -26.45
CA ALA A 572 -13.67 -18.00 -26.22
C ALA A 572 -12.34 -17.34 -26.64
N ALA A 573 -11.20 -17.96 -26.30
CA ALA A 573 -9.88 -17.47 -26.69
C ALA A 573 -9.69 -17.47 -28.23
N GLN A 574 -10.11 -18.55 -28.90
CA GLN A 574 -10.08 -18.65 -30.36
C GLN A 574 -10.96 -17.58 -31.02
N ALA A 575 -12.20 -17.38 -30.52
CA ALA A 575 -13.12 -16.38 -31.04
C ALA A 575 -12.61 -14.95 -30.84
N GLU A 576 -11.96 -14.66 -29.71
CA GLU A 576 -11.31 -13.35 -29.48
C GLU A 576 -10.18 -13.12 -30.47
N LEU A 577 -9.35 -14.13 -30.74
CA LEU A 577 -8.29 -14.01 -31.75
C LEU A 577 -8.85 -13.79 -33.15
N GLN A 578 -9.92 -14.49 -33.54
CA GLN A 578 -10.61 -14.28 -34.81
C GLN A 578 -11.11 -12.84 -34.97
N LEU A 579 -11.60 -12.23 -33.89
CA LEU A 579 -12.06 -10.84 -33.89
C LEU A 579 -10.89 -9.84 -34.02
N LEU A 580 -9.79 -10.08 -33.31
CA LEU A 580 -8.66 -9.14 -33.22
C LEU A 580 -7.63 -9.32 -34.34
N ALA A 581 -7.62 -10.46 -35.03
CA ALA A 581 -6.71 -10.75 -36.11
C ALA A 581 -7.36 -11.70 -37.15
N PRO A 582 -8.46 -11.28 -37.81
CA PRO A 582 -9.21 -12.15 -38.73
C PRO A 582 -8.35 -12.72 -39.86
N ALA A 583 -7.41 -11.93 -40.39
CA ALA A 583 -6.50 -12.37 -41.45
C ALA A 583 -5.52 -13.47 -40.99
N ALA A 584 -5.19 -13.54 -39.69
CA ALA A 584 -4.33 -14.60 -39.15
C ALA A 584 -5.04 -15.95 -39.05
N THR A 585 -6.37 -15.93 -39.04
CA THR A 585 -7.23 -17.12 -39.04
C THR A 585 -7.63 -17.57 -40.46
N ALA A 586 -7.25 -16.80 -41.48
CA ALA A 586 -7.45 -17.13 -42.89
C ALA A 586 -6.24 -17.90 -43.46
N ALA A 587 -6.47 -18.76 -44.46
CA ALA A 587 -5.49 -19.72 -44.98
C ALA A 587 -4.15 -19.15 -45.53
N ASN A 588 -4.05 -17.83 -45.72
CA ASN A 588 -2.82 -17.15 -46.15
C ASN A 588 -2.18 -16.44 -44.95
N GLY A 589 -1.58 -17.24 -44.07
CA GLY A 589 -0.92 -16.79 -42.84
C GLY A 589 0.29 -15.90 -43.12
N ASN A 590 0.11 -14.58 -43.03
CA ASN A 590 0.95 -13.70 -42.23
C ASN A 590 0.26 -12.35 -42.06
N ALA A 591 -0.35 -12.12 -40.90
CA ALA A 591 -0.97 -10.84 -40.58
C ALA A 591 -0.76 -10.52 -39.09
N GLY A 592 -0.36 -9.28 -38.81
CA GLY A 592 -0.33 -8.73 -37.46
C GLY A 592 -1.75 -8.49 -36.92
N TRP A 593 -1.83 -7.93 -35.73
CA TRP A 593 -3.09 -7.52 -35.12
C TRP A 593 -3.86 -6.53 -36.01
N ASP A 594 -5.18 -6.69 -36.12
CA ASP A 594 -6.01 -5.69 -36.80
C ASP A 594 -6.12 -4.43 -35.94
N VAL A 595 -5.50 -3.36 -36.42
CA VAL A 595 -5.47 -2.07 -35.71
C VAL A 595 -6.89 -1.52 -35.52
N SER A 596 -7.79 -1.73 -36.47
CA SER A 596 -9.17 -1.24 -36.38
C SER A 596 -9.94 -1.94 -35.25
N ALA A 597 -9.83 -3.27 -35.15
CA ALA A 597 -10.40 -4.04 -34.06
C ALA A 597 -9.81 -3.64 -32.68
N LEU A 598 -8.49 -3.44 -32.60
CA LEU A 598 -7.84 -2.98 -31.36
C LEU A 598 -8.32 -1.58 -30.94
N LEU A 599 -8.47 -0.65 -31.88
CA LEU A 599 -9.00 0.68 -31.62
C LEU A 599 -10.48 0.65 -31.22
N ALA A 600 -11.30 -0.18 -31.86
CA ALA A 600 -12.70 -0.36 -31.49
C ALA A 600 -12.83 -0.89 -30.06
N ARG A 601 -12.04 -1.90 -29.71
CA ARG A 601 -11.94 -2.45 -28.35
C ARG A 601 -11.49 -1.40 -27.33
N SER A 602 -10.45 -0.64 -27.65
CA SER A 602 -9.94 0.46 -26.81
C SER A 602 -11.03 1.51 -26.55
N THR A 603 -11.77 1.89 -27.60
CA THR A 603 -12.88 2.84 -27.51
C THR A 603 -14.01 2.32 -26.62
N MET A 604 -14.38 1.04 -26.75
CA MET A 604 -15.40 0.41 -25.89
C MET A 604 -14.98 0.43 -24.42
N LEU A 605 -13.73 0.10 -24.12
CA LEU A 605 -13.20 0.12 -22.75
C LEU A 605 -13.17 1.52 -22.15
N GLN A 606 -12.75 2.53 -22.92
CA GLN A 606 -12.82 3.94 -22.51
C GLN A 606 -14.26 4.38 -22.22
N HIS A 607 -15.21 3.99 -23.08
CA HIS A 607 -16.62 4.30 -22.90
C HIS A 607 -17.20 3.64 -21.64
N LEU A 608 -16.94 2.35 -21.41
CA LEU A 608 -17.34 1.65 -20.19
C LEU A 608 -16.71 2.27 -18.94
N GLY A 609 -15.45 2.69 -19.02
CA GLY A 609 -14.78 3.40 -17.93
C GLY A 609 -15.46 4.74 -17.60
N ALA A 610 -15.88 5.50 -18.62
CA ALA A 610 -16.63 6.74 -18.43
C ALA A 610 -18.01 6.50 -17.77
N ARG A 611 -18.73 5.45 -18.21
CA ARG A 611 -20.02 5.05 -17.60
C ARG A 611 -19.86 4.63 -16.15
N ALA A 612 -18.84 3.82 -15.84
CA ALA A 612 -18.53 3.43 -14.47
C ALA A 612 -18.21 4.65 -13.58
N GLY A 613 -17.43 5.61 -14.10
CA GLY A 613 -17.15 6.87 -13.41
C GLY A 613 -18.41 7.70 -13.15
N ALA A 614 -19.32 7.82 -14.13
CA ALA A 614 -20.58 8.54 -13.96
C ALA A 614 -21.49 7.90 -12.90
N LEU A 615 -21.55 6.56 -12.84
CA LEU A 615 -22.31 5.83 -11.81
C LEU A 615 -21.68 5.91 -10.41
N ALA A 616 -20.40 6.26 -10.31
CA ALA A 616 -19.71 6.47 -9.03
C ALA A 616 -19.99 7.85 -8.42
N GLU A 617 -20.56 8.79 -9.17
CA GLU A 617 -20.95 10.12 -8.67
C GLU A 617 -22.29 10.04 -7.93
N MET A 618 -22.23 10.09 -6.59
CA MET A 618 -23.39 9.96 -5.70
C MET A 618 -23.56 11.21 -4.82
N ASP A 619 -24.81 11.62 -4.57
CA ASP A 619 -25.11 12.81 -3.74
C ASP A 619 -25.14 12.46 -2.24
N TYR A 620 -24.00 12.62 -1.58
CA TYR A 620 -23.86 12.34 -0.15
C TYR A 620 -24.60 13.34 0.77
N GLY A 621 -25.20 14.42 0.26
CA GLY A 621 -25.71 15.53 1.07
C GLY A 621 -26.73 15.12 2.15
N PHE A 622 -27.62 14.16 1.85
CA PHE A 622 -28.62 13.68 2.82
C PHE A 622 -28.06 12.64 3.81
N LEU A 623 -26.92 12.03 3.52
CA LEU A 623 -26.23 11.08 4.40
C LEU A 623 -25.18 11.78 5.29
N TYR A 624 -24.62 12.88 4.83
CA TYR A 624 -23.58 13.63 5.51
C TYR A 624 -24.14 14.52 6.62
N ASP A 625 -23.52 14.48 7.80
CA ASP A 625 -23.78 15.41 8.90
C ASP A 625 -22.65 16.45 8.98
N PRO A 626 -22.86 17.69 8.50
CA PRO A 626 -21.84 18.73 8.51
C PRO A 626 -21.47 19.22 9.92
N ALA A 627 -22.33 18.99 10.93
CA ALA A 627 -22.00 19.36 12.31
C ALA A 627 -20.99 18.41 12.94
N ARG A 628 -20.98 17.14 12.50
CA ARG A 628 -20.08 16.09 12.99
C ARG A 628 -18.92 15.79 12.03
N ASN A 629 -19.03 16.22 10.78
CA ASN A 629 -18.20 15.78 9.66
C ASN A 629 -18.20 14.25 9.48
N LEU A 630 -19.33 13.60 9.74
CA LEU A 630 -19.47 12.14 9.66
C LEU A 630 -20.65 11.75 8.76
N MET A 631 -20.59 10.54 8.22
CA MET A 631 -21.71 9.93 7.51
C MET A 631 -22.65 9.25 8.51
N ALA A 632 -23.95 9.46 8.34
CA ALA A 632 -24.96 8.64 9.00
C ALA A 632 -24.85 7.17 8.54
N ILE A 633 -25.42 6.23 9.29
CA ILE A 633 -25.42 4.80 8.89
C ILE A 633 -26.16 4.62 7.56
N GLY A 634 -27.28 5.32 7.41
CA GLY A 634 -28.01 5.38 6.17
C GLY A 634 -29.29 6.21 6.30
N TYR A 635 -30.19 6.00 5.35
CA TYR A 635 -31.42 6.76 5.19
C TYR A 635 -32.57 5.85 4.77
N ASN A 636 -33.65 5.86 5.54
CA ASN A 636 -34.90 5.21 5.19
C ASN A 636 -35.70 6.15 4.29
N VAL A 637 -35.84 5.76 3.02
CA VAL A 637 -36.51 6.56 1.99
C VAL A 637 -38.03 6.55 2.21
N ASP A 638 -38.59 5.43 2.65
CA ASP A 638 -40.03 5.32 2.92
C ASP A 638 -40.48 6.22 4.07
N GLU A 639 -39.68 6.27 5.14
CA GLU A 639 -39.93 7.10 6.31
C GLU A 639 -39.41 8.54 6.16
N HIS A 640 -38.71 8.86 5.06
CA HIS A 640 -37.99 10.13 4.87
C HIS A 640 -37.11 10.48 6.08
N ARG A 641 -36.41 9.47 6.62
CA ARG A 641 -35.72 9.56 7.90
C ARG A 641 -34.27 9.11 7.76
N ARG A 642 -33.36 10.03 8.09
CA ARG A 642 -31.95 9.71 8.31
C ARG A 642 -31.77 8.99 9.63
N ASP A 643 -30.88 8.02 9.67
CA ASP A 643 -30.53 7.36 10.92
C ASP A 643 -29.82 8.30 11.89
N SER A 644 -30.06 8.08 13.19
CA SER A 644 -29.40 8.85 14.25
C SER A 644 -27.96 8.41 14.49
N GLY A 645 -27.63 7.15 14.17
CA GLY A 645 -26.29 6.58 14.27
C GLY A 645 -25.38 7.06 13.14
N HIS A 646 -24.10 7.19 13.45
CA HIS A 646 -23.06 7.63 12.53
C HIS A 646 -21.87 6.67 12.58
N TYR A 647 -21.16 6.56 11.47
CA TYR A 647 -19.90 5.84 11.44
C TYR A 647 -18.78 6.75 11.95
N ASP A 648 -18.19 6.37 13.09
CA ASP A 648 -17.30 7.23 13.85
C ASP A 648 -15.96 6.58 14.19
N LEU A 649 -15.56 5.48 13.52
CA LEU A 649 -14.28 4.79 13.76
C LEU A 649 -13.49 4.61 12.47
N LEU A 650 -12.18 4.86 12.52
CA LEU A 650 -11.28 4.70 11.37
C LEU A 650 -11.05 3.22 11.00
N ALA A 651 -11.04 2.34 12.00
CA ALA A 651 -10.98 0.89 11.80
C ALA A 651 -12.37 0.35 11.46
N SER A 652 -12.86 0.69 10.27
CA SER A 652 -14.12 0.20 9.73
C SER A 652 -14.14 0.30 8.21
N GLU A 653 -15.13 -0.36 7.62
CA GLU A 653 -15.43 -0.39 6.20
C GLU A 653 -15.83 0.99 5.65
N ILE A 654 -16.38 1.89 6.48
CA ILE A 654 -16.76 3.26 6.05
C ILE A 654 -15.57 4.07 5.55
N ARG A 655 -14.33 3.68 5.88
CA ARG A 655 -13.14 4.43 5.47
C ARG A 655 -13.05 4.58 3.96
N LEU A 656 -13.51 3.57 3.19
CA LEU A 656 -13.55 3.67 1.73
C LEU A 656 -14.57 4.74 1.28
N CYS A 657 -15.77 4.74 1.86
CA CYS A 657 -16.80 5.75 1.60
C CYS A 657 -16.29 7.17 1.92
N SER A 658 -15.73 7.37 3.11
CA SER A 658 -15.19 8.66 3.51
C SER A 658 -14.05 9.12 2.60
N PHE A 659 -13.17 8.20 2.18
CA PHE A 659 -12.07 8.51 1.27
C PHE A 659 -12.59 8.96 -0.11
N VAL A 660 -13.52 8.19 -0.69
CA VAL A 660 -14.08 8.47 -2.01
C VAL A 660 -14.89 9.77 -2.01
N ALA A 661 -15.71 10.01 -0.99
CA ALA A 661 -16.45 11.26 -0.84
C ALA A 661 -15.52 12.49 -0.76
N ILE A 662 -14.36 12.37 -0.12
CA ILE A 662 -13.34 13.42 -0.09
C ILE A 662 -12.67 13.58 -1.46
N ALA A 663 -12.29 12.47 -2.10
CA ALA A 663 -11.63 12.47 -3.40
C ALA A 663 -12.49 13.12 -4.51
N GLN A 664 -13.81 12.94 -4.43
CA GLN A 664 -14.78 13.56 -5.33
C GLN A 664 -15.20 14.98 -4.92
N GLY A 665 -14.77 15.46 -3.75
CA GLY A 665 -15.10 16.80 -3.24
C GLY A 665 -16.49 16.92 -2.60
N HIS A 666 -17.19 15.80 -2.36
CA HIS A 666 -18.50 15.76 -1.67
C HIS A 666 -18.38 15.88 -0.14
N ALA A 667 -17.20 15.60 0.41
CA ALA A 667 -16.90 15.78 1.83
C ALA A 667 -15.56 16.51 2.02
N PRO A 668 -15.44 17.39 3.02
CA PRO A 668 -14.18 18.05 3.35
C PRO A 668 -13.20 17.06 4.02
N GLN A 669 -11.89 17.33 3.93
CA GLN A 669 -10.83 16.45 4.47
C GLN A 669 -10.97 16.20 5.98
N GLU A 670 -11.55 17.15 6.70
CA GLU A 670 -11.90 17.08 8.11
C GLU A 670 -12.72 15.83 8.45
N SER A 671 -13.52 15.32 7.49
CA SER A 671 -14.33 14.12 7.67
C SER A 671 -13.47 12.87 7.91
N TRP A 672 -12.31 12.78 7.25
CA TRP A 672 -11.35 11.70 7.50
C TRP A 672 -10.80 11.75 8.91
N PHE A 673 -10.52 12.96 9.41
CA PHE A 673 -9.98 13.18 10.76
C PHE A 673 -11.04 13.15 11.86
N ALA A 674 -12.32 13.25 11.51
CA ALA A 674 -13.44 13.08 12.44
C ALA A 674 -13.67 11.62 12.85
N LEU A 675 -13.22 10.65 12.05
CA LEU A 675 -13.23 9.24 12.42
C LEU A 675 -12.40 8.99 13.70
N GLY A 676 -12.88 8.15 14.60
CA GLY A 676 -12.24 7.88 15.88
C GLY A 676 -10.97 7.05 15.71
N ARG A 677 -9.89 7.49 16.34
CA ARG A 677 -8.63 6.74 16.49
C ARG A 677 -8.52 6.09 17.87
N LEU A 678 -9.54 5.32 18.27
CA LEU A 678 -9.54 4.64 19.57
C LEU A 678 -8.48 3.54 19.58
N LEU A 679 -7.42 3.73 20.36
CA LEU A 679 -6.30 2.80 20.43
C LEU A 679 -6.37 1.88 21.65
N THR A 680 -6.06 0.62 21.42
CA THR A 680 -5.76 -0.37 22.46
C THR A 680 -4.37 -0.96 22.26
N THR A 681 -3.89 -1.71 23.25
CA THR A 681 -2.71 -2.57 23.11
C THR A 681 -3.14 -4.01 23.27
N ALA A 682 -3.02 -4.82 22.22
CA ALA A 682 -3.12 -6.28 22.32
C ALA A 682 -1.82 -6.86 21.76
N GLY A 683 -1.09 -7.64 22.57
CA GLY A 683 0.20 -8.21 22.17
C GLY A 683 1.40 -7.23 22.19
N GLY A 684 1.23 -5.99 22.67
CA GLY A 684 2.31 -5.01 22.84
C GLY A 684 2.37 -3.91 21.77
N GLU A 685 1.65 -4.08 20.65
CA GLU A 685 1.54 -3.07 19.59
C GLU A 685 0.23 -2.27 19.69
N PRO A 686 0.22 -0.96 19.36
CA PRO A 686 -0.98 -0.18 19.14
C PRO A 686 -1.89 -0.76 18.05
N ILE A 687 -3.19 -0.88 18.35
CA ILE A 687 -4.24 -1.34 17.42
C ILE A 687 -5.44 -0.40 17.53
N LEU A 688 -6.00 0.01 16.40
CA LEU A 688 -7.30 0.69 16.37
C LEU A 688 -8.43 -0.30 16.70
N LEU A 689 -9.31 0.08 17.61
CA LEU A 689 -10.54 -0.65 17.90
C LEU A 689 -11.57 -0.42 16.78
N SER A 690 -12.21 -1.50 16.34
CA SER A 690 -13.42 -1.44 15.51
C SER A 690 -14.67 -1.61 16.37
N TRP A 691 -15.87 -1.55 15.77
CA TRP A 691 -17.09 -1.71 16.55
C TRP A 691 -17.29 -3.16 16.97
N SER A 692 -17.18 -4.09 16.01
CA SER A 692 -17.46 -5.50 16.24
C SER A 692 -16.21 -6.35 16.49
N GLY A 693 -15.01 -5.86 16.16
CA GLY A 693 -13.78 -6.65 16.19
C GLY A 693 -13.71 -7.68 15.07
N SER A 694 -14.49 -7.50 14.01
CA SER A 694 -14.59 -8.38 12.85
C SER A 694 -13.41 -8.14 11.90
N MET A 695 -12.89 -9.19 11.26
CA MET A 695 -11.74 -9.06 10.37
C MET A 695 -12.03 -8.15 9.15
N PHE A 696 -13.26 -8.16 8.63
CA PHE A 696 -13.60 -7.37 7.45
C PHE A 696 -13.48 -5.86 7.68
N GLU A 697 -13.82 -5.35 8.87
CA GLU A 697 -13.74 -3.92 9.23
C GLU A 697 -12.31 -3.39 8.98
N TYR A 698 -11.32 -4.26 9.18
CA TYR A 698 -9.92 -3.96 8.96
C TYR A 698 -9.46 -4.20 7.52
N LEU A 699 -9.78 -5.36 6.94
CA LEU A 699 -9.14 -5.84 5.71
C LEU A 699 -9.94 -5.61 4.43
N MET A 700 -11.27 -5.50 4.49
CA MET A 700 -12.10 -5.33 3.29
C MET A 700 -11.67 -4.10 2.48
N PRO A 701 -11.48 -2.90 3.06
CA PRO A 701 -11.13 -1.75 2.22
C PRO A 701 -9.72 -1.86 1.62
N MET A 702 -8.82 -2.66 2.21
CA MET A 702 -7.47 -2.92 1.65
C MET A 702 -7.53 -3.69 0.33
N LEU A 703 -8.65 -4.33 -0.01
CA LEU A 703 -8.78 -5.01 -1.30
C LEU A 703 -8.60 -4.06 -2.50
N VAL A 704 -9.01 -2.80 -2.34
CA VAL A 704 -8.84 -1.76 -3.36
C VAL A 704 -7.95 -0.60 -2.89
N MET A 705 -8.00 -0.21 -1.61
CA MET A 705 -7.19 0.89 -1.09
C MET A 705 -5.75 0.42 -0.84
N PRO A 706 -4.72 1.14 -1.33
CA PRO A 706 -3.34 0.80 -1.03
C PRO A 706 -3.03 0.98 0.46
N SER A 707 -2.08 0.19 0.96
CA SER A 707 -1.57 0.29 2.33
C SER A 707 -0.09 0.58 2.32
N TYR A 708 0.34 1.52 3.16
CA TYR A 708 1.73 1.94 3.26
C TYR A 708 2.35 1.42 4.56
N GLU A 709 3.52 0.78 4.48
CA GLU A 709 4.18 0.19 5.65
C GLU A 709 4.43 1.21 6.77
N TYR A 710 4.38 0.80 8.04
CA TYR A 710 4.62 1.67 9.20
C TYR A 710 3.62 2.83 9.36
N THR A 711 2.49 2.79 8.64
CA THR A 711 1.35 3.64 8.94
C THR A 711 0.52 3.05 10.07
N LEU A 712 -0.33 3.90 10.67
CA LEU A 712 -1.28 3.48 11.68
C LEU A 712 -2.20 2.35 11.19
N LEU A 713 -2.67 2.45 9.95
CA LEU A 713 -3.53 1.44 9.33
C LEU A 713 -2.76 0.13 9.08
N ASP A 714 -1.56 0.17 8.47
CA ASP A 714 -0.73 -1.02 8.24
C ASP A 714 -0.44 -1.76 9.55
N GLN A 715 -0.01 -1.03 10.57
CA GLN A 715 0.24 -1.60 11.90
C GLN A 715 -1.03 -2.21 12.51
N THR A 716 -2.16 -1.50 12.44
CA THR A 716 -3.44 -2.00 12.95
C THR A 716 -3.84 -3.31 12.27
N MET A 717 -3.76 -3.39 10.94
CA MET A 717 -4.15 -4.58 10.19
C MET A 717 -3.25 -5.79 10.51
N ARG A 718 -1.93 -5.57 10.64
CA ARG A 718 -0.98 -6.62 11.07
C ARG A 718 -1.31 -7.15 12.47
N ALA A 719 -1.53 -6.24 13.41
CA ALA A 719 -1.81 -6.59 14.79
C ALA A 719 -3.19 -7.25 14.95
N ALA A 720 -4.20 -6.86 14.15
CA ALA A 720 -5.50 -7.51 14.11
C ALA A 720 -5.40 -8.97 13.63
N VAL A 721 -4.64 -9.24 12.56
CA VAL A 721 -4.38 -10.61 12.08
C VAL A 721 -3.62 -11.43 13.11
N GLU A 722 -2.60 -10.87 13.76
CA GLU A 722 -1.87 -11.56 14.83
C GLU A 722 -2.77 -11.91 16.02
N ARG A 723 -3.63 -10.97 16.44
CA ARG A 723 -4.60 -11.20 17.52
C ARG A 723 -5.60 -12.31 17.17
N GLN A 724 -6.05 -12.36 15.92
CA GLN A 724 -6.93 -13.42 15.40
C GLN A 724 -6.24 -14.79 15.42
N ILE A 725 -4.98 -14.88 14.97
CA ILE A 725 -4.17 -16.10 15.05
C ILE A 725 -4.01 -16.55 16.50
N HIS A 726 -3.68 -15.62 17.40
CA HIS A 726 -3.52 -15.91 18.82
C HIS A 726 -4.82 -16.42 19.44
N TYR A 727 -5.96 -15.78 19.12
CA TYR A 727 -7.26 -16.19 19.63
C TYR A 727 -7.68 -17.59 19.15
N GLY A 728 -7.47 -17.90 17.87
CA GLY A 728 -7.71 -19.25 17.34
C GLY A 728 -6.88 -20.31 18.09
N ARG A 729 -5.60 -20.03 18.35
CA ARG A 729 -4.74 -20.92 19.16
C ARG A 729 -5.23 -21.06 20.60
N GLN A 730 -5.63 -19.97 21.25
CA GLN A 730 -6.20 -19.98 22.61
C GLN A 730 -7.45 -20.87 22.70
N ARG A 731 -8.28 -20.85 21.65
CA ARG A 731 -9.53 -21.62 21.57
C ARG A 731 -9.37 -23.02 20.98
N GLY A 732 -8.18 -23.38 20.48
CA GLY A 732 -7.91 -24.68 19.85
C GLY A 732 -8.51 -24.86 18.44
N VAL A 733 -9.06 -23.81 17.83
CA VAL A 733 -9.73 -23.86 16.51
C VAL A 733 -8.90 -23.15 15.43
N PRO A 734 -9.22 -23.30 14.13
CA PRO A 734 -8.74 -22.38 13.10
C PRO A 734 -9.10 -20.92 13.44
N TRP A 735 -8.43 -19.96 12.79
CA TRP A 735 -8.74 -18.53 12.95
C TRP A 735 -9.42 -17.96 11.70
N GLY A 736 -9.86 -16.70 11.76
CA GLY A 736 -10.62 -16.03 10.69
C GLY A 736 -12.05 -15.71 11.13
N ILE A 737 -12.21 -15.06 12.29
CA ILE A 737 -13.52 -14.68 12.81
C ILE A 737 -13.93 -13.36 12.16
N SER A 738 -15.08 -13.35 11.53
CA SER A 738 -15.67 -12.19 10.87
C SER A 738 -17.19 -12.37 10.79
N GLU A 739 -17.92 -11.37 10.34
CA GLU A 739 -19.34 -11.45 9.98
C GLU A 739 -19.60 -12.61 9.01
N SER A 740 -20.62 -13.41 9.31
CA SER A 740 -20.91 -14.59 8.51
C SER A 740 -22.27 -15.19 8.82
N GLY A 741 -22.66 -16.13 7.96
CA GLY A 741 -23.67 -17.12 8.31
C GLY A 741 -23.22 -18.01 9.47
N TYR A 742 -24.16 -18.42 10.34
CA TYR A 742 -23.86 -19.32 11.46
C TYR A 742 -24.91 -20.42 11.57
N ASN A 743 -24.68 -21.43 12.42
CA ASN A 743 -25.55 -22.62 12.49
C ASN A 743 -26.84 -22.36 13.29
N ALA A 744 -27.66 -21.45 12.76
CA ALA A 744 -29.05 -21.23 13.16
C ALA A 744 -29.85 -20.87 11.90
N THR A 745 -31.08 -21.36 11.81
CA THR A 745 -31.95 -21.11 10.66
C THR A 745 -33.23 -20.40 11.07
N ASP A 746 -33.80 -19.59 10.18
CA ASP A 746 -35.16 -19.08 10.33
C ASP A 746 -36.22 -20.18 10.08
N THR A 747 -37.49 -19.80 10.17
CA THR A 747 -38.64 -20.67 9.87
C THR A 747 -38.66 -21.17 8.41
N ALA A 748 -37.96 -20.49 7.51
CA ALA A 748 -37.84 -20.86 6.09
C ALA A 748 -36.56 -21.65 5.79
N LEU A 749 -35.84 -22.10 6.82
CA LEU A 749 -34.60 -22.88 6.76
C LEU A 749 -33.43 -22.14 6.10
N ASN A 750 -33.40 -20.81 6.14
CA ASN A 750 -32.24 -20.02 5.74
C ASN A 750 -31.31 -19.81 6.91
N TYR A 751 -30.00 -19.99 6.71
CA TYR A 751 -29.02 -19.61 7.72
C TYR A 751 -29.14 -18.13 8.08
N GLN A 752 -29.02 -17.85 9.38
CA GLN A 752 -28.99 -16.50 9.90
C GLN A 752 -27.58 -15.90 9.77
N TYR A 753 -27.52 -14.58 9.66
CA TYR A 753 -26.29 -13.82 9.45
C TYR A 753 -26.10 -12.77 10.54
N ARG A 754 -24.86 -12.59 11.02
CA ARG A 754 -24.50 -11.49 11.95
C ARG A 754 -23.00 -11.26 12.01
N ALA A 755 -22.61 -10.14 12.61
CA ALA A 755 -21.21 -9.81 12.89
C ALA A 755 -20.65 -10.57 14.10
N PHE A 756 -19.51 -11.22 13.89
CA PHE A 756 -18.66 -11.85 14.91
C PHE A 756 -17.30 -11.14 14.98
N GLY A 757 -16.64 -11.20 16.13
CA GLY A 757 -15.32 -10.58 16.26
C GLY A 757 -14.52 -11.11 17.43
N VAL A 758 -13.25 -10.72 17.49
CA VAL A 758 -12.31 -11.21 18.50
C VAL A 758 -12.26 -10.27 19.71
N PRO A 759 -12.33 -10.81 20.95
CA PRO A 759 -12.14 -10.02 22.16
C PRO A 759 -10.82 -9.23 22.15
N GLY A 760 -10.93 -7.94 22.45
CA GLY A 760 -9.80 -6.99 22.43
C GLY A 760 -9.62 -6.26 21.11
N LEU A 761 -10.40 -6.56 20.07
CA LEU A 761 -10.45 -5.79 18.82
C LEU A 761 -11.72 -4.94 18.67
N GLY A 762 -12.84 -5.37 19.26
CA GLY A 762 -14.13 -4.69 19.17
C GLY A 762 -14.60 -4.01 20.46
N LEU A 763 -15.41 -2.96 20.33
CA LEU A 763 -16.12 -2.30 21.44
C LEU A 763 -17.37 -3.08 21.92
N LYS A 764 -17.97 -3.88 21.02
CA LYS A 764 -19.17 -4.67 21.32
C LYS A 764 -18.92 -5.63 22.51
N ARG A 765 -19.89 -5.72 23.42
CA ARG A 765 -19.86 -6.68 24.55
C ARG A 765 -20.22 -8.09 24.06
N GLY A 766 -19.73 -9.12 24.76
CA GLY A 766 -20.09 -10.51 24.48
C GLY A 766 -19.35 -11.15 23.29
N LEU A 767 -18.29 -10.54 22.76
CA LEU A 767 -17.52 -11.11 21.63
C LEU A 767 -16.93 -12.50 21.89
N ALA A 768 -16.80 -12.90 23.16
CA ALA A 768 -16.29 -14.21 23.54
C ALA A 768 -17.37 -15.32 23.57
N GLU A 769 -18.66 -14.98 23.42
CA GLU A 769 -19.79 -15.89 23.57
C GLU A 769 -19.98 -16.80 22.35
N ASP A 770 -19.63 -16.30 21.16
CA ASP A 770 -19.75 -17.01 19.91
C ASP A 770 -18.38 -17.32 19.31
N LEU A 771 -18.24 -18.51 18.74
CA LEU A 771 -17.00 -18.96 18.10
C LEU A 771 -17.31 -19.46 16.69
N VAL A 772 -17.43 -18.53 15.74
CA VAL A 772 -17.71 -18.82 14.33
C VAL A 772 -16.51 -18.38 13.50
N VAL A 773 -15.97 -19.30 12.69
CA VAL A 773 -14.82 -19.03 11.82
C VAL A 773 -15.31 -18.99 10.38
N ALA A 774 -15.01 -17.89 9.69
CA ALA A 774 -15.37 -17.65 8.30
C ALA A 774 -14.11 -17.70 7.41
N PRO A 775 -13.97 -18.69 6.51
CA PRO A 775 -12.74 -18.86 5.73
C PRO A 775 -12.32 -17.63 4.93
N TYR A 776 -13.26 -16.86 4.37
CA TYR A 776 -12.96 -15.67 3.58
C TYR A 776 -12.15 -14.62 4.36
N ALA A 777 -12.32 -14.53 5.69
CA ALA A 777 -11.53 -13.67 6.55
C ALA A 777 -10.06 -14.10 6.61
N THR A 778 -9.80 -15.41 6.60
CA THR A 778 -8.43 -15.95 6.44
C THR A 778 -7.90 -15.69 5.04
N VAL A 779 -8.74 -15.80 4.00
CA VAL A 779 -8.33 -15.48 2.62
C VAL A 779 -7.90 -14.02 2.51
N MET A 780 -8.64 -13.07 3.09
CA MET A 780 -8.21 -11.66 3.13
C MET A 780 -6.89 -11.44 3.85
N ALA A 781 -6.58 -12.25 4.88
CA ALA A 781 -5.31 -12.17 5.59
C ALA A 781 -4.09 -12.59 4.74
N LEU A 782 -4.28 -13.15 3.54
CA LEU A 782 -3.21 -13.32 2.53
C LEU A 782 -2.55 -11.98 2.16
N MET A 783 -3.26 -10.86 2.30
CA MET A 783 -2.72 -9.52 2.04
C MET A 783 -1.73 -9.05 3.11
N ILE A 784 -1.74 -9.69 4.29
CA ILE A 784 -0.97 -9.29 5.49
C ILE A 784 0.11 -10.33 5.83
N ASP A 785 -0.28 -11.59 6.04
CA ASP A 785 0.62 -12.71 6.34
C ASP A 785 0.26 -13.94 5.46
N PRO A 786 0.79 -13.99 4.22
CA PRO A 786 0.52 -15.07 3.27
C PRO A 786 0.78 -16.46 3.83
N LYS A 787 1.85 -16.62 4.62
CA LYS A 787 2.29 -17.93 5.10
C LYS A 787 1.34 -18.47 6.15
N ALA A 788 0.99 -17.65 7.15
CA ALA A 788 0.06 -18.05 8.20
C ALA A 788 -1.34 -18.31 7.62
N ALA A 789 -1.80 -17.45 6.70
CA ALA A 789 -3.08 -17.60 6.03
C ALA A 789 -3.15 -18.91 5.21
N CYS A 790 -2.15 -19.20 4.38
CA CYS A 790 -2.11 -20.46 3.61
C CYS A 790 -2.17 -21.71 4.50
N GLN A 791 -1.41 -21.73 5.61
CA GLN A 791 -1.43 -22.85 6.56
C GLN A 791 -2.81 -23.04 7.20
N ASN A 792 -3.48 -21.94 7.56
CA ASN A 792 -4.82 -21.99 8.13
C ASN A 792 -5.87 -22.40 7.10
N LEU A 793 -5.78 -21.93 5.85
CA LEU A 793 -6.65 -22.35 4.76
C LEU A 793 -6.51 -23.86 4.50
N GLN A 794 -5.28 -24.37 4.40
CA GLN A 794 -5.05 -25.82 4.24
C GLN A 794 -5.65 -26.63 5.40
N ARG A 795 -5.57 -26.14 6.64
CA ARG A 795 -6.26 -26.74 7.79
C ARG A 795 -7.78 -26.72 7.63
N LEU A 796 -8.37 -25.57 7.29
CA LEU A 796 -9.81 -25.44 7.04
C LEU A 796 -10.30 -26.36 5.92
N ALA A 797 -9.50 -26.54 4.86
CA ALA A 797 -9.82 -27.49 3.79
C ALA A 797 -9.78 -28.94 4.30
N GLY A 798 -8.81 -29.29 5.14
CA GLY A 798 -8.75 -30.60 5.82
C GLY A 798 -9.91 -30.85 6.78
N GLU A 799 -10.53 -29.80 7.33
CA GLU A 799 -11.75 -29.88 8.15
C GLU A 799 -13.04 -29.93 7.30
N GLY A 800 -12.94 -29.97 5.96
CA GLY A 800 -14.07 -30.16 5.06
C GLY A 800 -14.83 -28.88 4.69
N LEU A 801 -14.24 -27.70 4.88
CA LEU A 801 -14.89 -26.42 4.56
C LEU A 801 -14.81 -26.03 3.07
N THR A 802 -14.33 -26.92 2.19
CA THR A 802 -14.31 -26.67 0.75
C THR A 802 -15.55 -27.27 0.09
N GLY A 803 -16.30 -26.43 -0.61
CA GLY A 803 -17.42 -26.82 -1.47
C GLY A 803 -17.13 -26.52 -2.93
N THR A 804 -18.18 -26.56 -3.74
CA THR A 804 -18.12 -26.42 -5.20
C THR A 804 -17.47 -25.10 -5.67
N PHE A 805 -17.77 -24.00 -4.99
CA PHE A 805 -17.34 -22.66 -5.36
C PHE A 805 -16.18 -22.14 -4.51
N GLY A 806 -15.35 -23.03 -3.95
CA GLY A 806 -14.26 -22.64 -3.06
C GLY A 806 -14.61 -22.96 -1.60
N TYR A 807 -14.42 -22.02 -0.69
CA TYR A 807 -14.78 -22.23 0.72
C TYR A 807 -16.26 -21.96 0.98
N TYR A 808 -16.85 -22.81 1.82
CA TYR A 808 -18.13 -22.54 2.47
C TYR A 808 -18.04 -21.32 3.39
N GLU A 809 -19.22 -20.77 3.67
CA GLU A 809 -19.41 -19.54 4.43
C GLU A 809 -18.71 -19.52 5.78
N ALA A 810 -18.94 -20.56 6.59
CA ALA A 810 -18.38 -20.62 7.94
C ALA A 810 -18.38 -22.04 8.53
N ILE A 811 -17.70 -22.19 9.66
CA ILE A 811 -17.88 -23.26 10.62
C ILE A 811 -18.19 -22.67 12.00
N ASP A 812 -19.25 -23.16 12.63
CA ASP A 812 -19.68 -22.74 13.96
C ASP A 812 -19.19 -23.74 15.01
N TYR A 813 -18.35 -23.29 15.93
CA TYR A 813 -17.85 -24.06 17.07
C TYR A 813 -18.58 -23.74 18.37
N THR A 814 -19.66 -22.94 18.32
CA THR A 814 -20.35 -22.49 19.53
C THR A 814 -21.10 -23.65 20.18
N PRO A 815 -20.82 -24.02 21.45
CA PRO A 815 -21.33 -25.26 22.04
C PRO A 815 -22.85 -25.43 22.02
N SER A 816 -23.60 -24.33 22.11
CA SER A 816 -25.08 -24.36 22.07
C SER A 816 -25.66 -24.60 20.67
N ARG A 817 -24.87 -24.45 19.61
CA ARG A 817 -25.30 -24.60 18.21
C ARG A 817 -24.63 -25.77 17.49
N VAL A 818 -23.68 -26.45 18.12
CA VAL A 818 -23.04 -27.62 17.53
C VAL A 818 -23.86 -28.88 17.84
N PRO A 819 -24.19 -29.72 16.84
CA PRO A 819 -24.84 -31.00 17.06
C PRO A 819 -24.01 -31.91 17.99
N ARG A 820 -24.69 -32.72 18.82
CA ARG A 820 -24.02 -33.65 19.74
C ARG A 820 -23.07 -34.59 18.99
N GLY A 821 -21.83 -34.70 19.48
CA GLY A 821 -20.80 -35.57 18.91
C GLY A 821 -20.01 -34.97 17.75
N GLN A 822 -20.30 -33.73 17.33
CA GLN A 822 -19.52 -33.01 16.33
C GLN A 822 -18.57 -32.00 16.99
N ALA A 823 -17.43 -31.74 16.35
CA ALA A 823 -16.48 -30.72 16.80
C ALA A 823 -16.92 -29.30 16.38
N GLY A 824 -17.69 -29.16 15.29
CA GLY A 824 -18.23 -27.92 14.77
C GLY A 824 -19.27 -28.20 13.68
N ALA A 825 -20.07 -27.19 13.32
CA ALA A 825 -21.13 -27.28 12.31
C ALA A 825 -20.80 -26.41 11.09
N VAL A 826 -20.67 -27.02 9.92
CA VAL A 826 -20.35 -26.31 8.67
C VAL A 826 -21.60 -25.63 8.09
N VAL A 827 -21.50 -24.33 7.84
CA VAL A 827 -22.53 -23.51 7.20
C VAL A 827 -22.32 -23.61 5.68
N ARG A 828 -23.02 -24.55 5.04
CA ARG A 828 -22.88 -24.82 3.59
C ARG A 828 -23.67 -23.82 2.74
N SER A 829 -23.18 -22.58 2.72
CA SER A 829 -23.61 -21.52 1.83
C SER A 829 -22.42 -20.76 1.27
N PHE A 830 -22.67 -19.90 0.28
CA PHE A 830 -21.69 -18.99 -0.32
C PHE A 830 -22.33 -17.61 -0.46
N MET A 831 -21.67 -16.57 0.03
CA MET A 831 -22.11 -15.18 -0.16
C MET A 831 -21.30 -14.49 -1.24
N ALA A 832 -21.96 -13.70 -2.10
CA ALA A 832 -21.31 -13.08 -3.24
C ALA A 832 -20.14 -12.16 -2.85
N HIS A 833 -20.33 -11.28 -1.86
CA HIS A 833 -19.25 -10.43 -1.36
C HIS A 833 -18.11 -11.24 -0.73
N HIS A 834 -18.37 -12.33 0.00
CA HIS A 834 -17.31 -13.19 0.54
C HIS A 834 -16.49 -13.87 -0.56
N GLN A 835 -17.14 -14.31 -1.65
CA GLN A 835 -16.45 -14.83 -2.83
C GLN A 835 -15.64 -13.74 -3.53
N GLY A 836 -16.20 -12.55 -3.69
CA GLY A 836 -15.53 -11.40 -4.31
C GLY A 836 -14.28 -10.98 -3.53
N MET A 837 -14.41 -10.82 -2.22
CA MET A 837 -13.30 -10.50 -1.32
C MET A 837 -12.20 -11.58 -1.37
N SER A 838 -12.60 -12.86 -1.39
CA SER A 838 -11.65 -13.98 -1.50
C SER A 838 -10.88 -13.93 -2.81
N LEU A 839 -11.57 -13.74 -3.94
CA LEU A 839 -10.95 -13.71 -5.26
C LEU A 839 -9.95 -12.55 -5.40
N LEU A 840 -10.34 -11.35 -4.96
CA LEU A 840 -9.48 -10.17 -4.98
C LEU A 840 -8.27 -10.31 -4.05
N ALA A 841 -8.43 -10.90 -2.87
CA ALA A 841 -7.32 -11.14 -1.94
C ALA A 841 -6.29 -12.16 -2.49
N ILE A 842 -6.76 -13.20 -3.18
CA ILE A 842 -5.86 -14.15 -3.85
C ILE A 842 -5.11 -13.46 -4.99
N ALA A 843 -5.82 -12.66 -5.81
CA ALA A 843 -5.20 -11.87 -6.87
C ALA A 843 -4.20 -10.84 -6.34
N HIS A 844 -4.47 -10.23 -5.19
CA HIS A 844 -3.56 -9.31 -4.53
C HIS A 844 -2.19 -9.97 -4.27
N LEU A 845 -2.18 -11.20 -3.77
CA LEU A 845 -0.96 -11.94 -3.52
C LEU A 845 -0.30 -12.48 -4.79
N LEU A 846 -1.07 -13.14 -5.67
CA LEU A 846 -0.53 -13.88 -6.81
C LEU A 846 -0.20 -13.00 -8.03
N LEU A 847 -0.91 -11.89 -8.22
CA LEU A 847 -0.82 -11.04 -9.42
C LEU A 847 -0.25 -9.63 -9.12
N GLY A 848 0.32 -9.44 -7.93
CA GLY A 848 0.96 -8.18 -7.54
C GLY A 848 -0.04 -7.02 -7.41
N GLN A 849 -1.06 -7.21 -6.58
CA GLN A 849 -1.93 -6.12 -6.07
C GLN A 849 -2.65 -5.33 -7.19
N PRO A 850 -3.28 -6.01 -8.18
CA PRO A 850 -3.81 -5.34 -9.36
C PRO A 850 -4.87 -4.28 -9.03
N MET A 851 -5.75 -4.54 -8.05
CA MET A 851 -6.80 -3.58 -7.67
C MET A 851 -6.25 -2.34 -6.99
N GLN A 852 -5.26 -2.46 -6.10
CA GLN A 852 -4.61 -1.30 -5.48
C GLN A 852 -3.88 -0.45 -6.52
N ARG A 853 -3.19 -1.08 -7.48
CA ARG A 853 -2.56 -0.35 -8.59
C ARG A 853 -3.57 0.40 -9.45
N ARG A 854 -4.74 -0.20 -9.73
CA ARG A 854 -5.84 0.46 -10.44
C ARG A 854 -6.42 1.62 -9.62
N PHE A 855 -6.58 1.45 -8.32
CA PHE A 855 -7.05 2.51 -7.42
C PHE A 855 -6.08 3.70 -7.39
N GLU A 856 -4.78 3.45 -7.35
CA GLU A 856 -3.74 4.49 -7.27
C GLU A 856 -3.58 5.35 -8.53
N ILE A 857 -3.99 4.84 -9.70
CA ILE A 857 -3.86 5.57 -10.98
C ILE A 857 -5.10 6.41 -11.32
N ASP A 858 -6.23 6.23 -10.63
CA ASP A 858 -7.38 7.14 -10.82
C ASP A 858 -6.99 8.54 -10.30
N PRO A 859 -7.10 9.62 -11.11
CA PRO A 859 -6.61 10.93 -10.72
C PRO A 859 -7.25 11.51 -9.44
N GLN A 860 -8.53 11.25 -9.20
CA GLN A 860 -9.23 11.78 -8.02
C GLN A 860 -8.75 11.07 -6.75
N LEU A 861 -8.64 9.74 -6.82
CA LEU A 861 -8.14 8.91 -5.72
C LEU A 861 -6.66 9.20 -5.45
N GLN A 862 -5.86 9.33 -6.51
CA GLN A 862 -4.42 9.62 -6.45
C GLN A 862 -4.12 10.92 -5.67
N ALA A 863 -4.90 11.98 -5.93
CA ALA A 863 -4.76 13.26 -5.24
C ALA A 863 -5.03 13.16 -3.73
N THR A 864 -5.72 12.12 -3.28
CA THR A 864 -6.21 11.94 -1.91
C THR A 864 -5.40 10.89 -1.11
N LEU A 865 -4.48 10.16 -1.76
CA LEU A 865 -3.71 9.05 -1.16
C LEU A 865 -2.92 9.41 0.10
N LEU A 866 -2.59 10.69 0.30
CA LEU A 866 -1.89 11.16 1.49
C LEU A 866 -2.67 10.84 2.79
N LEU A 867 -4.01 10.80 2.76
CA LEU A 867 -4.83 10.43 3.91
C LEU A 867 -4.54 9.02 4.43
N LEU A 868 -4.05 8.11 3.58
CA LEU A 868 -3.68 6.74 3.94
C LEU A 868 -2.30 6.63 4.58
N GLN A 869 -1.55 7.74 4.63
CA GLN A 869 -0.19 7.81 5.14
C GLN A 869 -0.14 8.37 6.57
N GLU A 870 -1.16 8.12 7.39
CA GLU A 870 -1.17 8.52 8.80
C GLU A 870 -0.08 7.79 9.60
N ARG A 871 0.70 8.56 10.34
CA ARG A 871 1.76 8.04 11.20
C ARG A 871 1.19 7.35 12.44
N VAL A 872 1.92 6.37 12.97
CA VAL A 872 1.59 5.75 14.26
C VAL A 872 1.76 6.77 15.38
N PRO A 873 0.72 7.05 16.20
CA PRO A 873 0.81 8.05 17.25
C PRO A 873 1.78 7.63 18.36
N LYS A 874 2.66 8.54 18.79
CA LYS A 874 3.62 8.30 19.88
C LYS A 874 3.01 8.44 21.28
N VAL A 875 1.93 9.21 21.41
CA VAL A 875 1.34 9.63 22.69
C VAL A 875 -0.19 9.61 22.58
N VAL A 876 -0.84 8.52 23.01
CA VAL A 876 -2.30 8.47 23.11
C VAL A 876 -2.70 7.72 24.39
N ALA A 877 -3.76 8.20 25.04
CA ALA A 877 -4.41 7.49 26.14
C ALA A 877 -5.08 6.21 25.59
N PHE A 878 -4.56 5.05 25.96
CA PHE A 878 -5.13 3.77 25.54
C PHE A 878 -6.45 3.51 26.25
N HIS A 879 -7.44 3.00 25.51
CA HIS A 879 -8.71 2.59 26.11
C HIS A 879 -8.48 1.31 26.95
N PRO A 880 -8.84 1.30 28.25
CA PRO A 880 -8.60 0.14 29.10
C PRO A 880 -9.46 -1.05 28.66
N HIS A 881 -8.83 -2.23 28.56
CA HIS A 881 -9.51 -3.50 28.28
C HIS A 881 -10.55 -3.82 29.37
N THR A 882 -11.81 -3.98 28.99
CA THR A 882 -12.86 -4.52 29.88
C THR A 882 -12.80 -6.04 30.03
N ALA A 883 -12.03 -6.75 29.20
CA ALA A 883 -11.95 -8.21 29.19
C ALA A 883 -11.15 -8.81 30.36
N ASP A 884 -10.06 -8.16 30.80
CA ASP A 884 -9.19 -8.68 31.88
C ASP A 884 -9.91 -8.84 33.24
N ARG A 885 -11.05 -8.16 33.45
CA ARG A 885 -11.84 -8.27 34.69
C ARG A 885 -12.82 -9.45 34.72
N ALA A 886 -13.22 -9.99 33.57
CA ALA A 886 -14.12 -11.13 33.51
C ALA A 886 -13.36 -12.46 33.65
N GLU A 887 -12.19 -12.58 33.02
CA GLU A 887 -11.38 -13.80 33.03
C GLU A 887 -10.70 -14.08 34.39
N MET A 888 -10.38 -13.04 35.17
CA MET A 888 -9.90 -13.21 36.55
C MET A 888 -10.97 -13.77 37.51
N ARG A 889 -12.27 -13.62 37.20
CA ARG A 889 -13.34 -14.18 38.04
C ARG A 889 -13.65 -15.64 37.74
N THR A 890 -13.36 -16.12 36.53
CA THR A 890 -13.55 -17.53 36.16
C THR A 890 -12.37 -18.42 36.57
N GLY A 891 -11.17 -17.85 36.79
CA GLY A 891 -9.98 -18.60 37.24
C GLY A 891 -9.82 -18.78 38.76
N ALA A 892 -10.60 -18.06 39.57
CA ALA A 892 -10.46 -18.05 41.04
C ALA A 892 -11.51 -18.89 41.79
N GLY A 893 -12.35 -19.64 41.08
CA GLY A 893 -13.45 -20.43 41.66
C GLY A 893 -13.22 -21.94 41.58
N ALA A 894 -12.07 -22.43 42.03
CA ALA A 894 -11.82 -23.87 42.22
C ALA A 894 -10.73 -24.09 43.29
N ALA A 895 -11.07 -23.78 44.54
CA ALA A 895 -10.36 -24.29 45.70
C ALA A 895 -11.41 -24.63 46.77
N GLU A 896 -11.92 -25.87 46.70
CA GLU A 896 -12.41 -26.64 47.84
C GLU A 896 -11.31 -26.63 48.93
N THR A 897 -11.51 -26.53 50.25
CA THR A 897 -12.46 -27.10 51.24
C THR A 897 -12.09 -26.47 52.62
N PRO A 898 -12.79 -26.69 53.77
CA PRO A 898 -13.77 -27.73 54.13
C PRO A 898 -15.23 -27.28 54.21
#